data_AF-A0A3E0C6Q0-F1
#
_entry.id   AF-A0A3E0C6Q0-F1
#
_cell.length_a   1.000
_cell.length_b   1.000
_cell.length_c   1.000
_cell.angle_alpha   90.00
_cell.angle_beta   90.00
_cell.angle_gamma   90.00
#
_symmetry.space_group_name_H-M   'P 1'
#
loop_
_entity.id
_entity.type
_entity.pdbx_description
1 polymer ?
#
loop_
_entity_poly.entity_id
_entity_poly.type
_entity_poly.pdbx_seq_one_letter_code
_entity_poly.pdbx_strand_id
1 'polypeptide(L)'
;MEPRNGYAPRIYFFHSLLVGPLDAWPAQFAHAAALGFDHALIGSLFEPGQAGHGQVVGNHARLHPVFETQQQSATEAIRTLANAAKQNGLTLLVDLVIDRMAADGTLYAEHADWFHPFESEEARLDPRHVHREDNVAYANFNEAGSSAALVGWWTQQLLALAEAGVGGFRFDSPHRVPAAVWRQLGDAVRAQHPEVRFLAATPGLARDDLLGLQGAGFDSVFSSVRWWDFRASWMVEEHAALARIAAPIGFPEAPYGTRLAAELTDVHDAAIVERAYRRALFTSASIGTGWMMPMGFEYGIAEPMSQTRGDAAQFARAAQAKKFDLTEAITHVNLVASKSKTLHANGELRPLSGPGAPAAILLRADQPDLRHADEAILIAINPELGAPVRVDPARFLAGVPGNFTRFVPLDAPANASPATLTPFTLAPGAVRLFRAVTEKPIRLAPPIDKPNSKRSGRKTVVEALSAPRVAIESVTPSVDNGRFAAKRSVGERAEITAAIFAEGHDKIAAAVIWRAADETAWHEVLMEPAQPAGLDIWKARIPLDRMGRHEFTVIAWRDDFASLVEHVQKKLKAGQTVELELDEASHLFALVLAEVETSEGALIEPLEHIVKLFTKADAETKLALLLSPTTAKAMTAARHRPFLSRDPVIYKIDADRTAARFASWYEIFPRSMSDDESRHGTFADVTAKLPRIRDMGFDVLYFPPIHPIGAANRKGRNNTLTAQPGDVGSPYAIGGVEGGHTAVHPQLGTLDDFKAMLAAAHAHGLEIALDFAVQCSPDHPWLKEHPTWFAWRPDGTLRYAENPPKKYQDIVNPDFYAHDAKPDLWLALRDVFLFWIEAGVHIFRIDNPHTKPLPFWEWVIGDVRARYPDTIFLAEAFTRPRMMNRLGKIGFSQSYTYFTWRESKRDFIEYMTELTQTGARDSYRPNFFVNTPDINPRHLQSQGRTGFLIRAALASTLAGLWGVYSGFELCEAAALPNSEEYLDSEKYQLRAWDWNRPGNIVPEITALNRIRRANPALQTHLGLTFLPAHNDHILFFEKATEARDNVILVAINLDPFNEQGADIELSWETFQKWNLHDHGPLEVTDQMTGARFEWHGRWQHVQLGSGQPFSIWHIAPLGGLPAERPDEADSDYHADAGNPTSTEGAT
;
A
#
# COMPACT_ATOMS: atom_id res chain seq x y z
N MET A 1 -23.63 -16.07 32.37
CA MET A 1 -25.10 -15.91 32.35
C MET A 1 -25.56 -16.83 31.24
N GLU A 2 -26.25 -17.94 31.53
CA GLU A 2 -26.59 -18.90 30.46
C GLU A 2 -27.41 -18.19 29.37
N PRO A 3 -27.11 -18.42 28.07
CA PRO A 3 -27.86 -17.80 26.99
C PRO A 3 -29.34 -18.20 27.14
N ARG A 4 -30.23 -17.20 27.23
CA ARG A 4 -31.68 -17.44 27.20
C ARG A 4 -32.01 -18.03 25.82
N ASN A 5 -32.23 -19.34 25.74
CA ASN A 5 -32.73 -19.96 24.51
C ASN A 5 -33.99 -19.21 24.05
N GLY A 6 -34.04 -18.85 22.77
CA GLY A 6 -35.23 -18.27 22.16
C GLY A 6 -36.33 -19.33 22.04
N TYR A 7 -37.57 -18.89 21.89
CA TYR A 7 -38.65 -19.80 21.51
C TYR A 7 -38.39 -20.29 20.07
N ALA A 8 -38.10 -21.59 19.93
CA ALA A 8 -37.58 -22.20 18.70
C ALA A 8 -38.52 -23.31 18.17
N PRO A 9 -39.76 -22.99 17.78
CA PRO A 9 -40.73 -24.01 17.38
C PRO A 9 -40.40 -24.56 15.98
N ARG A 10 -40.71 -25.84 15.76
CA ARG A 10 -40.76 -26.50 14.45
C ARG A 10 -42.24 -26.70 14.12
N ILE A 11 -42.77 -25.80 13.31
CA ILE A 11 -44.21 -25.68 13.05
C ILE A 11 -44.57 -26.35 11.71
N TYR A 12 -45.55 -27.24 11.74
CA TYR A 12 -46.22 -27.72 10.54
C TYR A 12 -47.55 -26.98 10.35
N PHE A 13 -47.74 -26.30 9.23
CA PHE A 13 -48.95 -25.52 8.94
C PHE A 13 -49.97 -26.35 8.15
N PHE A 14 -51.19 -26.41 8.68
CA PHE A 14 -52.34 -27.09 8.11
C PHE A 14 -53.38 -26.08 7.63
N HIS A 15 -53.93 -26.32 6.43
CA HIS A 15 -55.03 -25.54 5.90
C HIS A 15 -56.34 -26.32 6.00
N SER A 16 -57.32 -25.80 6.75
CA SER A 16 -58.55 -26.54 7.08
C SER A 16 -59.32 -27.04 5.84
N LEU A 17 -59.40 -26.24 4.76
CA LEU A 17 -60.06 -26.64 3.51
C LEU A 17 -59.38 -27.81 2.77
N LEU A 18 -58.09 -28.07 3.06
CA LEU A 18 -57.32 -29.13 2.41
C LEU A 18 -57.22 -30.40 3.26
N VAL A 19 -57.57 -30.32 4.54
CA VAL A 19 -57.67 -31.47 5.45
C VAL A 19 -59.08 -32.05 5.45
N GLY A 20 -60.10 -31.21 5.56
CA GLY A 20 -61.49 -31.65 5.55
C GLY A 20 -62.09 -31.86 6.96
N PRO A 21 -62.96 -32.88 7.13
CA PRO A 21 -63.76 -33.09 8.35
C PRO A 21 -62.90 -33.39 9.58
N LEU A 22 -63.47 -33.20 10.78
CA LEU A 22 -62.77 -33.29 12.06
C LEU A 22 -62.07 -34.64 12.30
N ASP A 23 -62.60 -35.73 11.76
CA ASP A 23 -62.07 -37.09 11.89
C ASP A 23 -60.81 -37.35 11.03
N ALA A 24 -60.51 -36.52 10.03
CA ALA A 24 -59.32 -36.62 9.19
C ALA A 24 -58.03 -36.11 9.88
N TRP A 25 -58.16 -35.30 10.94
CA TRP A 25 -57.06 -34.57 11.58
C TRP A 25 -56.03 -35.43 12.33
N PRO A 26 -56.40 -36.49 13.09
CA PRO A 26 -55.42 -37.30 13.82
C PRO A 26 -54.33 -37.90 12.93
N ALA A 27 -54.66 -38.32 11.69
CA ALA A 27 -53.69 -38.84 10.73
C ALA A 27 -52.70 -37.77 10.25
N GLN A 28 -53.16 -36.54 10.10
CA GLN A 28 -52.33 -35.41 9.69
C GLN A 28 -51.34 -35.01 10.80
N PHE A 29 -51.78 -35.04 12.07
CA PHE A 29 -50.89 -34.82 13.21
C PHE A 29 -49.83 -35.92 13.35
N ALA A 30 -50.20 -37.19 13.14
CA ALA A 30 -49.24 -38.28 13.15
C ALA A 30 -48.15 -38.12 12.06
N HIS A 31 -48.53 -37.67 10.85
CA HIS A 31 -47.59 -37.38 9.77
C HIS A 31 -46.61 -36.25 10.13
N ALA A 32 -47.11 -35.12 10.65
CA ALA A 32 -46.25 -34.02 11.08
C ALA A 32 -45.28 -34.42 12.21
N ALA A 33 -45.75 -35.21 13.18
CA ALA A 33 -44.91 -35.73 14.26
C ALA A 33 -43.82 -36.68 13.73
N ALA A 34 -44.15 -37.54 12.76
CA ALA A 34 -43.18 -38.45 12.13
C ALA A 34 -42.06 -37.71 11.38
N LEU A 35 -42.38 -36.53 10.81
CA LEU A 35 -41.39 -35.63 10.21
C LEU A 35 -40.54 -34.87 11.23
N GLY A 36 -40.83 -34.99 12.53
CA GLY A 36 -40.07 -34.38 13.62
C GLY A 36 -40.48 -32.94 13.95
N PHE A 37 -41.68 -32.50 13.56
CA PHE A 37 -42.25 -31.23 14.03
C PHE A 37 -42.77 -31.38 15.47
N ASP A 38 -42.85 -30.26 16.21
CA ASP A 38 -43.34 -30.21 17.59
C ASP A 38 -44.55 -29.28 17.76
N HIS A 39 -44.92 -28.53 16.72
CA HIS A 39 -46.10 -27.67 16.70
C HIS A 39 -46.93 -27.91 15.45
N ALA A 40 -48.26 -27.82 15.60
CA ALA A 40 -49.23 -27.86 14.50
C ALA A 40 -49.97 -26.52 14.45
N LEU A 41 -49.89 -25.77 13.36
CA LEU A 41 -50.60 -24.50 13.19
C LEU A 41 -51.78 -24.67 12.23
N ILE A 42 -52.99 -24.33 12.67
CA ILE A 42 -54.21 -24.43 11.86
C ILE A 42 -54.63 -23.07 11.32
N GLY A 43 -54.76 -22.97 10.00
CA GLY A 43 -55.33 -21.82 9.30
C GLY A 43 -56.82 -21.97 8.96
N SER A 44 -57.52 -20.84 8.83
CA SER A 44 -58.96 -20.78 8.46
C SER A 44 -59.86 -21.60 9.39
N LEU A 45 -59.71 -21.39 10.71
CA LEU A 45 -60.37 -22.19 11.74
C LEU A 45 -61.88 -21.90 11.88
N PHE A 46 -62.27 -20.63 11.89
CA PHE A 46 -63.63 -20.19 12.20
C PHE A 46 -64.51 -20.01 10.95
N GLU A 47 -65.82 -19.91 11.16
CA GLU A 47 -66.81 -19.67 10.10
C GLU A 47 -66.62 -18.29 9.44
N PRO A 48 -66.34 -18.21 8.12
CA PRO A 48 -66.15 -16.94 7.42
C PRO A 48 -67.50 -16.23 7.17
N GLY A 49 -67.46 -14.94 6.86
CA GLY A 49 -68.64 -14.19 6.37
C GLY A 49 -69.12 -14.67 4.99
N GLN A 50 -70.18 -14.04 4.43
CA GLN A 50 -70.77 -14.48 3.16
C GLN A 50 -69.79 -14.48 1.97
N ALA A 51 -68.74 -13.67 2.02
CA ALA A 51 -67.68 -13.65 1.01
C ALA A 51 -66.78 -14.91 1.02
N GLY A 52 -66.90 -15.78 2.03
CA GLY A 52 -66.19 -17.06 2.11
C GLY A 52 -64.68 -16.92 2.36
N HIS A 53 -64.21 -15.74 2.79
CA HIS A 53 -62.81 -15.45 3.01
C HIS A 53 -62.36 -15.89 4.41
N GLY A 54 -61.47 -16.88 4.51
CA GLY A 54 -61.10 -17.56 5.77
C GLY A 54 -60.37 -16.70 6.81
N GLN A 55 -59.90 -15.51 6.43
CA GLN A 55 -59.32 -14.50 7.34
C GLN A 55 -60.33 -13.42 7.79
N VAL A 56 -61.53 -13.41 7.22
CA VAL A 56 -62.61 -12.46 7.53
C VAL A 56 -63.73 -13.24 8.21
N VAL A 57 -63.58 -13.43 9.52
CA VAL A 57 -64.45 -14.29 10.34
C VAL A 57 -65.83 -13.64 10.49
N GLY A 58 -66.88 -14.41 10.20
CA GLY A 58 -68.28 -14.01 10.41
C GLY A 58 -68.84 -14.47 11.76
N ASN A 59 -68.36 -15.62 12.27
CA ASN A 59 -68.78 -16.15 13.56
C ASN A 59 -67.64 -16.91 14.28
N HIS A 60 -67.17 -16.36 15.40
CA HIS A 60 -66.10 -16.95 16.22
C HIS A 60 -66.58 -18.09 17.13
N ALA A 61 -67.89 -18.26 17.31
CA ALA A 61 -68.46 -19.34 18.12
C ALA A 61 -68.62 -20.67 17.35
N ARG A 62 -68.38 -20.66 16.02
CA ARG A 62 -68.51 -21.81 15.13
C ARG A 62 -67.23 -22.03 14.33
N LEU A 63 -66.85 -23.30 14.17
CA LEU A 63 -65.77 -23.66 13.26
C LEU A 63 -66.21 -23.55 11.81
N HIS A 64 -65.24 -23.46 10.91
CA HIS A 64 -65.47 -23.49 9.48
C HIS A 64 -66.34 -24.72 9.11
N PRO A 65 -67.36 -24.59 8.24
CA PRO A 65 -68.28 -25.69 7.89
C PRO A 65 -67.58 -26.98 7.40
N VAL A 66 -66.34 -26.86 6.93
CA VAL A 66 -65.50 -27.97 6.43
C VAL A 66 -65.15 -29.01 7.50
N PHE A 67 -65.21 -28.64 8.79
CA PHE A 67 -64.96 -29.58 9.89
C PHE A 67 -66.13 -30.53 10.15
N GLU A 68 -67.31 -30.29 9.56
CA GLU A 68 -68.52 -31.13 9.65
C GLU A 68 -69.02 -31.41 11.08
N THR A 69 -68.84 -30.47 12.01
CA THR A 69 -69.08 -30.68 13.46
C THR A 69 -70.54 -30.58 13.92
N GLN A 70 -71.52 -30.78 13.03
CA GLN A 70 -72.98 -30.66 13.20
C GLN A 70 -73.48 -30.32 14.63
N GLN A 71 -73.66 -29.02 14.92
CA GLN A 71 -74.15 -28.41 16.19
C GLN A 71 -73.22 -28.40 17.41
N GLN A 72 -71.99 -28.94 17.32
CA GLN A 72 -70.98 -28.82 18.36
C GLN A 72 -70.45 -27.36 18.47
N SER A 73 -70.19 -26.90 19.70
CA SER A 73 -69.56 -25.58 19.91
C SER A 73 -68.12 -25.56 19.40
N ALA A 74 -67.62 -24.39 18.95
CA ALA A 74 -66.23 -24.29 18.47
C ALA A 74 -65.22 -24.72 19.54
N THR A 75 -65.43 -24.34 20.80
CA THR A 75 -64.53 -24.69 21.92
C THR A 75 -64.39 -26.20 22.14
N GLU A 76 -65.47 -26.98 22.00
CA GLU A 76 -65.41 -28.44 22.17
C GLU A 76 -64.71 -29.13 20.99
N ALA A 77 -64.97 -28.68 19.76
CA ALA A 77 -64.30 -29.21 18.58
C ALA A 77 -62.79 -28.89 18.59
N ILE A 78 -62.42 -27.67 19.03
CA ILE A 78 -61.02 -27.27 19.23
C ILE A 78 -60.36 -28.12 20.32
N ARG A 79 -61.07 -28.43 21.41
CA ARG A 79 -60.56 -29.35 22.44
C ARG A 79 -60.26 -30.74 21.89
N THR A 80 -61.08 -31.24 20.97
CA THR A 80 -60.81 -32.51 20.27
C THR A 80 -59.53 -32.41 19.43
N LEU A 81 -59.35 -31.34 18.65
CA LEU A 81 -58.14 -31.10 17.86
C LEU A 81 -56.89 -30.99 18.75
N ALA A 82 -56.96 -30.22 19.84
CA ALA A 82 -55.86 -30.03 20.77
C ALA A 82 -55.43 -31.34 21.42
N ASN A 83 -56.39 -32.17 21.86
CA ASN A 83 -56.11 -33.49 22.42
C ASN A 83 -55.47 -34.43 21.39
N ALA A 84 -55.95 -34.43 20.14
CA ALA A 84 -55.38 -35.24 19.08
C ALA A 84 -53.93 -34.83 18.72
N ALA A 85 -53.65 -33.51 18.67
CA ALA A 85 -52.30 -32.99 18.48
C ALA A 85 -51.37 -33.42 19.64
N LYS A 86 -51.84 -33.24 20.89
CA LYS A 86 -51.09 -33.59 22.10
C LYS A 86 -50.77 -35.09 22.20
N GLN A 87 -51.67 -35.97 21.77
CA GLN A 87 -51.42 -37.42 21.70
C GLN A 87 -50.26 -37.79 20.76
N ASN A 88 -50.00 -36.95 19.75
CA ASN A 88 -48.87 -37.09 18.83
C ASN A 88 -47.63 -36.26 19.25
N GLY A 89 -47.64 -35.67 20.46
CA GLY A 89 -46.54 -34.85 20.96
C GLY A 89 -46.45 -33.46 20.33
N LEU A 90 -47.52 -32.99 19.68
CA LEU A 90 -47.58 -31.67 19.05
C LEU A 90 -48.33 -30.68 19.94
N THR A 91 -47.83 -29.45 20.00
CA THR A 91 -48.55 -28.30 20.55
C THR A 91 -49.42 -27.68 19.46
N LEU A 92 -50.72 -27.56 19.72
CA LEU A 92 -51.66 -26.95 18.77
C LEU A 92 -51.56 -25.41 18.82
N LEU A 93 -51.37 -24.79 17.66
CA LEU A 93 -51.39 -23.36 17.43
C LEU A 93 -52.54 -23.01 16.47
N VAL A 94 -53.10 -21.81 16.61
CA VAL A 94 -54.19 -21.32 15.76
C VAL A 94 -53.82 -20.01 15.09
N ASP A 95 -54.14 -19.87 13.81
CA ASP A 95 -53.99 -18.62 13.06
C ASP A 95 -55.22 -17.71 13.25
N LEU A 96 -55.01 -16.48 13.68
CA LEU A 96 -56.04 -15.50 14.05
C LEU A 96 -55.82 -14.14 13.39
N VAL A 97 -56.93 -13.44 13.16
CA VAL A 97 -56.99 -12.06 12.67
C VAL A 97 -57.81 -11.27 13.67
N ILE A 98 -57.27 -10.16 14.18
CA ILE A 98 -57.94 -9.37 15.24
C ILE A 98 -58.26 -7.93 14.83
N ASP A 99 -57.60 -7.41 13.80
CA ASP A 99 -57.80 -6.04 13.30
C ASP A 99 -59.03 -5.91 12.39
N ARG A 100 -59.55 -7.03 11.89
CA ARG A 100 -60.67 -7.04 10.94
C ARG A 100 -61.55 -8.28 11.05
N MET A 101 -62.82 -8.13 10.65
CA MET A 101 -63.82 -9.20 10.61
C MET A 101 -64.92 -8.90 9.56
N ALA A 102 -65.84 -9.83 9.36
CA ALA A 102 -66.89 -9.69 8.35
C ALA A 102 -67.90 -8.61 8.77
N ALA A 103 -68.23 -7.68 7.87
CA ALA A 103 -69.21 -6.62 8.11
C ALA A 103 -70.64 -7.16 8.26
N ASP A 104 -70.93 -8.31 7.67
CA ASP A 104 -72.14 -9.11 7.83
C ASP A 104 -72.04 -10.12 8.98
N GLY A 105 -70.97 -10.07 9.76
CA GLY A 105 -70.67 -10.97 10.87
C GLY A 105 -71.40 -10.61 12.16
N THR A 106 -71.52 -11.62 13.02
CA THR A 106 -72.20 -11.53 14.34
C THR A 106 -71.61 -10.42 15.23
N LEU A 107 -70.28 -10.35 15.35
CA LEU A 107 -69.62 -9.40 16.23
C LEU A 107 -69.82 -7.94 15.79
N TYR A 108 -69.80 -7.67 14.48
CA TYR A 108 -70.07 -6.32 13.97
C TYR A 108 -71.55 -5.93 14.15
N ALA A 109 -72.48 -6.86 13.92
CA ALA A 109 -73.91 -6.60 14.11
C ALA A 109 -74.27 -6.27 15.57
N GLU A 110 -73.59 -6.90 16.54
CA GLU A 110 -73.82 -6.68 17.97
C GLU A 110 -73.09 -5.44 18.51
N HIS A 111 -71.94 -5.08 17.94
CA HIS A 111 -71.02 -4.06 18.48
C HIS A 111 -70.42 -3.16 17.39
N ALA A 112 -71.26 -2.59 16.52
CA ALA A 112 -70.80 -1.72 15.42
C ALA A 112 -69.96 -0.51 15.88
N ASP A 113 -70.17 -0.03 17.12
CA ASP A 113 -69.43 1.06 17.75
C ASP A 113 -67.96 0.72 18.08
N TRP A 114 -67.56 -0.56 18.05
CA TRP A 114 -66.17 -0.96 18.26
C TRP A 114 -65.30 -0.82 17.01
N PHE A 115 -65.91 -0.56 15.86
CA PHE A 115 -65.26 -0.57 14.55
C PHE A 115 -65.16 0.84 13.96
N HIS A 116 -64.20 1.03 13.05
CA HIS A 116 -64.16 2.25 12.27
C HIS A 116 -65.41 2.37 11.39
N PRO A 117 -66.01 3.57 11.25
CA PRO A 117 -67.18 3.76 10.40
C PRO A 117 -66.93 3.28 8.97
N PHE A 118 -67.94 2.65 8.37
CA PHE A 118 -67.93 2.33 6.95
C PHE A 118 -67.98 3.63 6.13
N GLU A 119 -66.99 3.82 5.28
CA GLU A 119 -66.96 4.93 4.33
C GLU A 119 -68.07 4.76 3.28
N SER A 120 -68.68 5.87 2.86
CA SER A 120 -69.68 5.91 1.80
C SER A 120 -69.10 5.43 0.46
N GLU A 121 -69.95 4.93 -0.43
CA GLU A 121 -69.55 4.37 -1.73
C GLU A 121 -68.73 5.37 -2.58
N GLU A 122 -69.01 6.68 -2.44
CA GLU A 122 -68.28 7.78 -3.10
C GLU A 122 -66.86 7.99 -2.58
N ALA A 123 -66.60 7.72 -1.28
CA ALA A 123 -65.27 7.85 -0.69
C ALA A 123 -64.34 6.69 -1.07
N ARG A 124 -64.91 5.51 -1.38
CA ARG A 124 -64.17 4.30 -1.84
C ARG A 124 -63.60 4.43 -3.26
N LEU A 125 -64.05 5.42 -4.02
CA LEU A 125 -63.63 5.69 -5.40
C LEU A 125 -62.50 6.74 -5.50
N ASP A 126 -62.06 7.35 -4.39
CA ASP A 126 -60.96 8.32 -4.38
C ASP A 126 -59.60 7.57 -4.35
N PRO A 127 -58.75 7.68 -5.40
CA PRO A 127 -57.48 6.96 -5.49
C PRO A 127 -56.43 7.42 -4.45
N ARG A 128 -56.72 8.44 -3.64
CA ARG A 128 -55.88 8.89 -2.52
C ARG A 128 -56.24 8.21 -1.19
N HIS A 129 -57.38 7.54 -1.10
CA HIS A 129 -57.78 6.75 0.06
C HIS A 129 -57.37 5.29 -0.15
N VAL A 130 -56.90 4.63 0.90
CA VAL A 130 -56.50 3.22 0.85
C VAL A 130 -57.76 2.38 0.66
N HIS A 131 -57.88 1.68 -0.48
CA HIS A 131 -59.01 0.79 -0.77
C HIS A 131 -59.28 -0.16 0.41
N ARG A 132 -60.42 -0.02 1.08
CA ARG A 132 -60.92 -1.00 2.05
C ARG A 132 -61.66 -2.10 1.28
N GLU A 133 -61.30 -3.35 1.56
CA GLU A 133 -61.94 -4.54 0.97
C GLU A 133 -63.46 -4.55 1.22
N ASP A 134 -64.22 -5.00 0.23
CA ASP A 134 -65.67 -5.10 0.33
C ASP A 134 -66.07 -6.04 1.48
N ASN A 135 -67.05 -5.61 2.29
CA ASN A 135 -67.62 -6.38 3.40
C ASN A 135 -66.64 -6.68 4.57
N VAL A 136 -65.64 -5.81 4.81
CA VAL A 136 -64.69 -5.93 5.94
C VAL A 136 -64.85 -4.79 6.96
N ALA A 137 -65.13 -5.13 8.22
CA ALA A 137 -65.14 -4.19 9.35
C ALA A 137 -63.79 -4.16 10.06
N TYR A 138 -63.15 -2.98 10.17
CA TYR A 138 -61.85 -2.79 10.83
C TYR A 138 -62.01 -2.32 12.28
N ALA A 139 -61.38 -3.01 13.21
CA ALA A 139 -61.45 -2.74 14.64
C ALA A 139 -60.78 -1.41 15.00
N ASN A 140 -61.42 -0.58 15.83
CA ASN A 140 -60.88 0.72 16.25
C ASN A 140 -60.16 0.59 17.60
N PHE A 141 -58.87 0.27 17.56
CA PHE A 141 -58.02 0.21 18.76
C PHE A 141 -57.48 1.58 19.22
N ASN A 142 -57.69 2.64 18.45
CA ASN A 142 -57.15 3.98 18.72
C ASN A 142 -58.05 4.81 19.65
N GLU A 143 -59.33 4.48 19.74
CA GLU A 143 -60.27 5.12 20.65
C GLU A 143 -60.37 4.33 21.97
N ALA A 144 -60.24 5.02 23.11
CA ALA A 144 -60.09 4.35 24.41
C ALA A 144 -61.28 3.44 24.77
N GLY A 145 -62.52 3.84 24.43
CA GLY A 145 -63.73 3.08 24.75
C GLY A 145 -63.84 1.77 23.95
N SER A 146 -63.74 1.86 22.62
CA SER A 146 -63.75 0.70 21.72
C SER A 146 -62.56 -0.21 21.97
N SER A 147 -61.37 0.36 22.22
CA SER A 147 -60.13 -0.39 22.49
C SER A 147 -60.25 -1.25 23.75
N ALA A 148 -60.76 -0.69 24.86
CA ALA A 148 -60.96 -1.43 26.10
C ALA A 148 -61.97 -2.58 25.93
N ALA A 149 -63.05 -2.35 25.19
CA ALA A 149 -64.08 -3.36 24.93
C ALA A 149 -63.56 -4.50 24.03
N LEU A 150 -62.89 -4.15 22.92
CA LEU A 150 -62.22 -5.10 22.03
C LEU A 150 -61.18 -5.94 22.76
N VAL A 151 -60.36 -5.31 23.62
CA VAL A 151 -59.36 -6.02 24.43
C VAL A 151 -60.02 -6.99 25.40
N GLY A 152 -61.08 -6.57 26.10
CA GLY A 152 -61.84 -7.45 27.00
C GLY A 152 -62.42 -8.66 26.29
N TRP A 153 -63.06 -8.44 25.14
CA TRP A 153 -63.65 -9.51 24.33
C TRP A 153 -62.60 -10.48 23.80
N TRP A 154 -61.53 -9.98 23.18
CA TRP A 154 -60.43 -10.83 22.68
C TRP A 154 -59.71 -11.57 23.79
N THR A 155 -59.53 -10.96 24.97
CA THR A 155 -58.97 -11.65 26.14
C THR A 155 -59.82 -12.87 26.50
N GLN A 156 -61.15 -12.73 26.54
CA GLN A 156 -62.06 -13.84 26.83
C GLN A 156 -61.99 -14.93 25.76
N GLN A 157 -61.97 -14.58 24.48
CA GLN A 157 -61.85 -15.57 23.39
C GLN A 157 -60.52 -16.33 23.47
N LEU A 158 -59.41 -15.63 23.64
CA LEU A 158 -58.08 -16.24 23.73
C LEU A 158 -57.95 -17.16 24.95
N LEU A 159 -58.51 -16.77 26.10
CA LEU A 159 -58.57 -17.62 27.29
C LEU A 159 -59.40 -18.88 27.05
N ALA A 160 -60.59 -18.76 26.44
CA ALA A 160 -61.43 -19.91 26.14
C ALA A 160 -60.74 -20.91 25.18
N LEU A 161 -59.96 -20.41 24.22
CA LEU A 161 -59.16 -21.24 23.32
C LEU A 161 -57.99 -21.90 24.04
N ALA A 162 -57.30 -21.18 24.93
CA ALA A 162 -56.24 -21.72 25.77
C ALA A 162 -56.76 -22.83 26.71
N GLU A 163 -57.92 -22.63 27.34
CA GLU A 163 -58.62 -23.63 28.16
C GLU A 163 -59.04 -24.87 27.35
N ALA A 164 -59.35 -24.70 26.05
CA ALA A 164 -59.59 -25.82 25.14
C ALA A 164 -58.31 -26.60 24.79
N GLY A 165 -57.13 -26.11 25.16
CA GLY A 165 -55.84 -26.78 24.95
C GLY A 165 -54.99 -26.20 23.80
N VAL A 166 -55.34 -25.03 23.27
CA VAL A 166 -54.50 -24.31 22.30
C VAL A 166 -53.27 -23.74 23.02
N GLY A 167 -52.08 -24.12 22.58
CA GLY A 167 -50.81 -23.70 23.18
C GLY A 167 -50.26 -22.38 22.64
N GLY A 168 -50.91 -21.76 21.66
CA GLY A 168 -50.49 -20.47 21.14
C GLY A 168 -51.23 -20.00 19.90
N PHE A 169 -50.94 -18.76 19.51
CA PHE A 169 -51.67 -18.03 18.48
C PHE A 169 -50.69 -17.35 17.53
N ARG A 170 -50.91 -17.51 16.22
CA ARG A 170 -50.28 -16.68 15.19
C ARG A 170 -51.26 -15.58 14.82
N PHE A 171 -50.81 -14.33 14.85
CA PHE A 171 -51.63 -13.17 14.50
C PHE A 171 -51.20 -12.59 13.16
N ASP A 172 -52.16 -12.46 12.25
CA ASP A 172 -51.96 -11.74 11.00
C ASP A 172 -52.01 -10.21 11.21
N SER A 173 -51.35 -9.46 10.32
CA SER A 173 -51.40 -7.99 10.29
C SER A 173 -51.12 -7.30 11.65
N PRO A 174 -50.07 -7.69 12.41
CA PRO A 174 -49.85 -7.22 13.79
C PRO A 174 -49.63 -5.69 13.91
N HIS A 175 -49.10 -5.07 12.86
CA HIS A 175 -48.86 -3.62 12.75
C HIS A 175 -50.13 -2.76 12.81
N ARG A 176 -51.30 -3.35 12.52
CA ARG A 176 -52.59 -2.65 12.60
C ARG A 176 -53.11 -2.48 14.02
N VAL A 177 -52.46 -3.13 15.00
CA VAL A 177 -52.85 -3.08 16.41
C VAL A 177 -51.71 -2.50 17.24
N PRO A 178 -51.97 -1.52 18.13
CA PRO A 178 -50.94 -0.89 18.95
C PRO A 178 -50.17 -1.89 19.84
N ALA A 179 -48.85 -1.71 19.98
CA ALA A 179 -48.01 -2.62 20.79
C ALA A 179 -48.45 -2.74 22.26
N ALA A 180 -49.03 -1.69 22.84
CA ALA A 180 -49.57 -1.74 24.20
C ALA A 180 -50.77 -2.71 24.33
N VAL A 181 -51.61 -2.78 23.29
CA VAL A 181 -52.75 -3.70 23.23
C VAL A 181 -52.27 -5.15 23.17
N TRP A 182 -51.26 -5.43 22.33
CA TRP A 182 -50.64 -6.76 22.26
C TRP A 182 -50.07 -7.20 23.60
N ARG A 183 -49.36 -6.30 24.30
CA ARG A 183 -48.82 -6.58 25.63
C ARG A 183 -49.93 -6.89 26.62
N GLN A 184 -51.00 -6.10 26.63
CA GLN A 184 -52.14 -6.31 27.52
C GLN A 184 -52.84 -7.66 27.28
N LEU A 185 -53.09 -8.02 26.02
CA LEU A 185 -53.67 -9.31 25.64
C LEU A 185 -52.76 -10.47 26.06
N GLY A 186 -51.46 -10.37 25.76
CA GLY A 186 -50.47 -11.38 26.12
C GLY A 186 -50.35 -11.58 27.63
N ASP A 187 -50.23 -10.49 28.40
CA ASP A 187 -50.12 -10.53 29.86
C ASP A 187 -51.37 -11.14 30.50
N ALA A 188 -52.56 -10.76 30.02
CA ALA A 188 -53.83 -11.27 30.55
C ALA A 188 -53.99 -12.78 30.31
N VAL A 189 -53.65 -13.28 29.10
CA VAL A 189 -53.73 -14.71 28.79
C VAL A 189 -52.67 -15.49 29.57
N ARG A 190 -51.43 -15.01 29.61
CA ARG A 190 -50.32 -15.70 30.31
C ARG A 190 -50.42 -15.69 31.83
N ALA A 191 -51.16 -14.74 32.41
CA ALA A 191 -51.45 -14.75 33.84
C ALA A 191 -52.22 -16.02 34.28
N GLN A 192 -53.01 -16.61 33.38
CA GLN A 192 -53.75 -17.84 33.62
C GLN A 192 -53.11 -19.07 32.94
N HIS A 193 -52.52 -18.87 31.75
CA HIS A 193 -51.90 -19.92 30.94
C HIS A 193 -50.48 -19.52 30.51
N PRO A 194 -49.48 -19.61 31.42
CA PRO A 194 -48.12 -19.11 31.18
C PRO A 194 -47.36 -19.82 30.06
N GLU A 195 -47.81 -21.01 29.67
CA GLU A 195 -47.28 -21.81 28.55
C GLU A 195 -47.69 -21.27 27.17
N VAL A 196 -48.74 -20.46 27.08
CA VAL A 196 -49.27 -19.95 25.81
C VAL A 196 -48.27 -19.01 25.13
N ARG A 197 -48.17 -19.13 23.80
CA ARG A 197 -47.22 -18.36 22.98
C ARG A 197 -47.92 -17.51 21.93
N PHE A 198 -47.41 -16.30 21.72
CA PHE A 198 -47.93 -15.32 20.78
C PHE A 198 -46.91 -15.12 19.66
N LEU A 199 -47.33 -15.35 18.41
CA LEU A 199 -46.49 -15.25 17.23
C LEU A 199 -47.06 -14.17 16.29
N ALA A 200 -46.20 -13.31 15.73
CA ALA A 200 -46.63 -12.23 14.86
C ALA A 200 -46.23 -12.46 13.40
N ALA A 201 -47.19 -12.42 12.47
CA ALA A 201 -46.92 -12.49 11.04
C ALA A 201 -46.32 -11.16 10.54
N THR A 202 -45.01 -11.12 10.41
CA THR A 202 -44.22 -9.94 10.01
C THR A 202 -43.72 -9.89 8.55
N PRO A 203 -43.84 -10.92 7.69
CA PRO A 203 -43.43 -10.80 6.29
C PRO A 203 -44.12 -9.65 5.56
N GLY A 204 -43.36 -8.88 4.78
CA GLY A 204 -43.88 -7.79 3.95
C GLY A 204 -44.20 -6.49 4.69
N LEU A 205 -43.97 -6.41 6.00
CA LEU A 205 -44.16 -5.17 6.76
C LEU A 205 -43.05 -4.14 6.47
N ALA A 206 -43.41 -2.85 6.50
CA ALA A 206 -42.43 -1.78 6.39
C ALA A 206 -41.54 -1.71 7.64
N ARG A 207 -40.35 -1.12 7.51
CA ARG A 207 -39.38 -1.03 8.63
C ARG A 207 -39.94 -0.27 9.83
N ASP A 208 -40.70 0.79 9.61
CA ASP A 208 -41.29 1.59 10.68
C ASP A 208 -42.37 0.80 11.44
N ASP A 209 -43.15 -0.03 10.74
CA ASP A 209 -44.12 -0.92 11.36
C ASP A 209 -43.46 -1.97 12.25
N LEU A 210 -42.32 -2.52 11.82
CA LEU A 210 -41.53 -3.46 12.64
C LEU A 210 -41.00 -2.79 13.92
N LEU A 211 -40.52 -1.54 13.83
CA LEU A 211 -40.10 -0.78 15.00
C LEU A 211 -41.25 -0.55 15.97
N GLY A 212 -42.46 -0.28 15.45
CA GLY A 212 -43.67 -0.09 16.24
C GLY A 212 -44.08 -1.31 17.08
N LEU A 213 -43.64 -2.53 16.72
CA LEU A 213 -43.93 -3.77 17.43
C LEU A 213 -42.94 -4.09 18.57
N GLN A 214 -41.86 -3.30 18.73
CA GLN A 214 -40.91 -3.54 19.80
C GLN A 214 -41.57 -3.44 21.18
N GLY A 215 -41.37 -4.47 22.01
CA GLY A 215 -42.00 -4.56 23.32
C GLY A 215 -43.48 -4.97 23.30
N ALA A 216 -44.05 -5.37 22.16
CA ALA A 216 -45.44 -5.88 22.08
C ALA A 216 -45.66 -7.23 22.82
N GLY A 217 -44.59 -7.93 23.22
CA GLY A 217 -44.70 -9.15 24.03
C GLY A 217 -44.89 -10.45 23.23
N PHE A 218 -44.57 -10.46 21.93
CA PHE A 218 -44.54 -11.68 21.12
C PHE A 218 -43.35 -12.58 21.47
N ASP A 219 -43.52 -13.90 21.38
CA ASP A 219 -42.43 -14.88 21.57
C ASP A 219 -41.66 -15.14 20.29
N SER A 220 -42.31 -14.97 19.13
CA SER A 220 -41.68 -15.12 17.82
C SER A 220 -42.32 -14.26 16.75
N VAL A 221 -41.53 -13.96 15.73
CA VAL A 221 -41.91 -13.22 14.52
C VAL A 221 -41.47 -14.00 13.29
N PHE A 222 -42.01 -13.71 12.12
CA PHE A 222 -41.75 -14.49 10.90
C PHE A 222 -40.86 -13.70 9.90
N SER A 223 -39.76 -14.31 9.47
CA SER A 223 -38.80 -13.70 8.54
C SER A 223 -39.22 -13.81 7.08
N SER A 224 -38.70 -12.93 6.22
CA SER A 224 -38.96 -12.96 4.78
C SER A 224 -37.98 -13.85 4.00
N VAL A 225 -37.34 -14.82 4.67
CA VAL A 225 -36.30 -15.69 4.08
C VAL A 225 -36.73 -16.41 2.80
N ARG A 226 -38.03 -16.70 2.65
CA ARG A 226 -38.63 -17.26 1.43
C ARG A 226 -38.31 -16.49 0.16
N TRP A 227 -38.26 -15.17 0.25
CA TRP A 227 -38.07 -14.29 -0.91
C TRP A 227 -36.62 -13.83 -1.07
N TRP A 228 -35.71 -14.36 -0.24
CA TRP A 228 -34.30 -14.04 -0.34
C TRP A 228 -33.64 -14.78 -1.51
N ASP A 229 -32.93 -14.02 -2.34
CA ASP A 229 -32.20 -14.50 -3.53
C ASP A 229 -30.80 -15.06 -3.19
N PHE A 230 -30.48 -15.19 -1.90
CA PHE A 230 -29.17 -15.62 -1.38
C PHE A 230 -28.02 -14.66 -1.72
N ARG A 231 -28.32 -13.45 -2.21
CA ARG A 231 -27.32 -12.45 -2.62
C ARG A 231 -27.55 -11.11 -1.94
N ALA A 232 -28.79 -10.65 -1.85
CA ALA A 232 -29.12 -9.35 -1.32
C ALA A 232 -28.79 -9.23 0.19
N SER A 233 -28.36 -8.04 0.63
CA SER A 233 -27.96 -7.79 2.02
C SER A 233 -29.14 -7.65 2.99
N TRP A 234 -30.34 -7.37 2.47
CA TRP A 234 -31.51 -7.03 3.29
C TRP A 234 -31.91 -8.12 4.27
N MET A 235 -31.59 -9.40 4.00
CA MET A 235 -31.96 -10.52 4.89
C MET A 235 -31.29 -10.40 6.26
N VAL A 236 -30.04 -9.96 6.30
CA VAL A 236 -29.32 -9.75 7.57
C VAL A 236 -29.93 -8.58 8.33
N GLU A 237 -30.27 -7.50 7.63
CA GLU A 237 -30.88 -6.30 8.21
C GLU A 237 -32.27 -6.60 8.77
N GLU A 238 -33.06 -7.37 8.04
CA GLU A 238 -34.37 -7.84 8.50
C GLU A 238 -34.23 -8.76 9.73
N HIS A 239 -33.32 -9.74 9.71
CA HIS A 239 -33.07 -10.60 10.87
C HIS A 239 -32.73 -9.79 12.11
N ALA A 240 -31.87 -8.78 11.98
CA ALA A 240 -31.53 -7.88 13.08
C ALA A 240 -32.71 -7.02 13.57
N ALA A 241 -33.59 -6.57 12.67
CA ALA A 241 -34.80 -5.84 13.03
C ALA A 241 -35.81 -6.73 13.77
N LEU A 242 -36.05 -7.93 13.25
CA LEU A 242 -36.96 -8.93 13.81
C LEU A 242 -36.48 -9.42 15.18
N ALA A 243 -35.18 -9.69 15.34
CA ALA A 243 -34.57 -10.15 16.59
C ALA A 243 -34.77 -9.17 17.77
N ARG A 244 -35.02 -7.88 17.50
CA ARG A 244 -35.36 -6.87 18.53
C ARG A 244 -36.81 -6.97 19.00
N ILE A 245 -37.69 -7.56 18.19
CA ILE A 245 -39.11 -7.77 18.52
C ILE A 245 -39.24 -9.10 19.26
N ALA A 246 -38.85 -10.21 18.61
CA ALA A 246 -38.88 -11.56 19.16
C ALA A 246 -38.02 -12.53 18.32
N ALA A 247 -38.00 -13.82 18.65
CA ALA A 247 -37.24 -14.83 17.91
C ALA A 247 -37.75 -14.98 16.45
N PRO A 248 -36.91 -14.76 15.41
CA PRO A 248 -37.36 -14.89 14.02
C PRO A 248 -37.56 -16.36 13.61
N ILE A 249 -38.66 -16.66 12.92
CA ILE A 249 -39.02 -17.97 12.36
C ILE A 249 -38.82 -17.92 10.84
N GLY A 250 -38.09 -18.89 10.30
CA GLY A 250 -37.93 -19.09 8.85
C GLY A 250 -39.05 -19.94 8.26
N PHE A 251 -39.37 -19.76 6.98
CA PHE A 251 -40.28 -20.69 6.28
C PHE A 251 -39.88 -20.81 4.80
N PRO A 252 -40.04 -22.00 4.19
CA PRO A 252 -39.67 -22.21 2.80
C PRO A 252 -40.80 -21.86 1.82
N GLU A 253 -42.01 -21.60 2.32
CA GLU A 253 -43.20 -21.09 1.61
C GLU A 253 -44.12 -20.33 2.57
N ALA A 254 -44.74 -19.25 2.10
CA ALA A 254 -45.77 -18.55 2.87
C ALA A 254 -47.09 -19.34 2.82
N PRO A 255 -47.80 -19.52 3.95
CA PRO A 255 -49.03 -20.33 4.02
C PRO A 255 -50.11 -20.01 2.99
N TYR A 256 -50.31 -18.74 2.64
CA TYR A 256 -51.34 -18.30 1.69
C TYR A 256 -50.72 -17.61 0.45
N GLY A 257 -49.41 -17.78 0.24
CA GLY A 257 -48.68 -17.15 -0.86
C GLY A 257 -48.47 -18.07 -2.06
N THR A 258 -47.73 -17.57 -3.05
CA THR A 258 -47.31 -18.34 -4.22
C THR A 258 -46.43 -19.53 -3.81
N ARG A 259 -46.81 -20.74 -4.25
CA ARG A 259 -46.03 -21.97 -4.07
C ARG A 259 -44.71 -21.86 -4.83
N LEU A 260 -43.63 -22.38 -4.27
CA LEU A 260 -42.30 -22.36 -4.89
C LEU A 260 -42.29 -23.07 -6.25
N ALA A 261 -43.10 -24.12 -6.41
CA ALA A 261 -43.24 -24.80 -7.71
C ALA A 261 -43.82 -23.89 -8.81
N ALA A 262 -44.67 -22.91 -8.47
CA ALA A 262 -45.26 -21.99 -9.45
C ALA A 262 -44.24 -20.97 -9.98
N GLU A 263 -43.16 -20.70 -9.26
CA GLU A 263 -42.06 -19.84 -9.70
C GLU A 263 -41.04 -20.59 -10.58
N LEU A 264 -41.16 -21.93 -10.66
CA LEU A 264 -40.25 -22.81 -11.39
C LEU A 264 -40.93 -23.46 -12.61
N THR A 265 -42.01 -22.88 -13.12
CA THR A 265 -42.83 -23.45 -14.20
C THR A 265 -42.07 -23.65 -15.52
N ASP A 266 -41.03 -22.85 -15.77
CA ASP A 266 -40.18 -22.98 -16.97
C ASP A 266 -39.12 -24.10 -16.82
N VAL A 267 -38.92 -24.63 -15.61
CA VAL A 267 -37.95 -25.69 -15.31
C VAL A 267 -38.64 -27.06 -15.37
N HIS A 268 -38.35 -27.80 -16.44
CA HIS A 268 -38.97 -29.10 -16.70
C HIS A 268 -38.25 -30.27 -15.99
N ASP A 269 -37.02 -30.05 -15.49
CA ASP A 269 -36.24 -31.06 -14.78
C ASP A 269 -36.63 -31.13 -13.29
N ALA A 270 -37.26 -32.24 -12.91
CA ALA A 270 -37.69 -32.51 -11.53
C ALA A 270 -36.53 -32.45 -10.52
N ALA A 271 -35.29 -32.80 -10.92
CA ALA A 271 -34.14 -32.77 -10.03
C ALA A 271 -33.69 -31.33 -9.71
N ILE A 272 -33.84 -30.39 -10.65
CA ILE A 272 -33.54 -28.97 -10.42
C ILE A 272 -34.59 -28.36 -9.47
N VAL A 273 -35.86 -28.72 -9.66
CA VAL A 273 -36.95 -28.28 -8.77
C VAL A 273 -36.74 -28.85 -7.36
N GLU A 274 -36.40 -30.14 -7.23
CA GLU A 274 -36.09 -30.74 -5.93
C GLU A 274 -34.92 -30.04 -5.22
N ARG A 275 -33.85 -29.68 -5.95
CA ARG A 275 -32.73 -28.89 -5.39
C ARG A 275 -33.17 -27.53 -4.87
N ALA A 276 -34.08 -26.85 -5.56
CA ALA A 276 -34.62 -25.56 -5.11
C ALA A 276 -35.38 -25.71 -3.79
N TYR A 277 -36.21 -26.75 -3.67
CA TYR A 277 -36.93 -27.05 -2.45
C TYR A 277 -36.00 -27.45 -1.30
N ARG A 278 -34.98 -28.28 -1.57
CA ARG A 278 -33.95 -28.62 -0.57
C ARG A 278 -33.21 -27.37 -0.09
N ARG A 279 -32.82 -26.47 -1.00
CA ARG A 279 -32.16 -25.20 -0.61
C ARG A 279 -33.06 -24.35 0.28
N ALA A 280 -34.33 -24.20 -0.07
CA ALA A 280 -35.30 -23.45 0.72
C ALA A 280 -35.45 -24.09 2.12
N LEU A 281 -35.62 -25.41 2.18
CA LEU A 281 -35.71 -26.17 3.43
C LEU A 281 -34.51 -25.91 4.37
N PHE A 282 -33.28 -26.16 3.90
CA PHE A 282 -32.08 -26.01 4.74
C PHE A 282 -31.80 -24.54 5.11
N THR A 283 -32.13 -23.59 4.23
CA THR A 283 -31.91 -22.16 4.52
C THR A 283 -32.90 -21.66 5.58
N SER A 284 -34.19 -21.96 5.43
CA SER A 284 -35.22 -21.53 6.39
C SER A 284 -34.98 -22.09 7.79
N ALA A 285 -34.52 -23.34 7.89
CA ALA A 285 -34.22 -23.98 9.16
C ALA A 285 -32.89 -23.55 9.81
N SER A 286 -31.93 -23.01 9.05
CA SER A 286 -30.62 -22.59 9.58
C SER A 286 -30.55 -21.10 9.93
N ILE A 287 -31.29 -20.25 9.22
CA ILE A 287 -31.35 -18.81 9.49
C ILE A 287 -32.30 -18.50 10.66
N GLY A 288 -33.47 -19.15 10.71
CA GLY A 288 -34.48 -18.92 11.76
C GLY A 288 -34.10 -19.53 13.12
N THR A 289 -34.60 -18.92 14.20
CA THR A 289 -34.59 -19.49 15.55
C THR A 289 -35.52 -20.69 15.66
N GLY A 290 -36.66 -20.61 14.99
CA GLY A 290 -37.52 -21.74 14.65
C GLY A 290 -37.82 -21.74 13.15
N TRP A 291 -38.60 -22.72 12.68
CA TRP A 291 -39.06 -22.73 11.29
C TRP A 291 -40.47 -23.29 11.14
N MET A 292 -41.15 -22.89 10.07
CA MET A 292 -42.49 -23.34 9.72
C MET A 292 -42.51 -23.91 8.31
N MET A 293 -43.22 -25.02 8.12
CA MET A 293 -43.45 -25.64 6.81
C MET A 293 -44.95 -25.79 6.53
N PRO A 294 -45.47 -25.25 5.42
CA PRO A 294 -46.82 -25.52 4.98
C PRO A 294 -47.01 -26.93 4.41
N MET A 295 -48.17 -27.53 4.67
CA MET A 295 -48.50 -28.85 4.16
C MET A 295 -48.37 -28.94 2.63
N GLY A 296 -47.85 -30.07 2.16
CA GLY A 296 -47.65 -30.34 0.73
C GLY A 296 -46.32 -29.82 0.18
N PHE A 297 -45.55 -29.04 0.95
CA PHE A 297 -44.19 -28.63 0.57
C PHE A 297 -43.29 -29.84 0.36
N GLU A 298 -43.41 -30.86 1.21
CA GLU A 298 -42.61 -32.08 1.16
C GLU A 298 -42.77 -32.89 -0.14
N TYR A 299 -43.85 -32.63 -0.89
CA TYR A 299 -44.22 -33.30 -2.13
C TYR A 299 -44.09 -32.40 -3.38
N GLY A 300 -43.73 -31.12 -3.21
CA GLY A 300 -43.62 -30.18 -4.31
C GLY A 300 -44.96 -29.77 -4.93
N ILE A 301 -46.03 -29.73 -4.14
CA ILE A 301 -47.39 -29.38 -4.61
C ILE A 301 -47.41 -27.93 -5.13
N ALA A 302 -47.93 -27.75 -6.35
CA ALA A 302 -47.94 -26.46 -7.05
C ALA A 302 -49.27 -25.70 -6.89
N GLU A 303 -50.33 -26.41 -6.53
CA GLU A 303 -51.64 -25.83 -6.24
C GLU A 303 -51.55 -24.85 -5.06
N PRO A 304 -51.98 -23.58 -5.24
CA PRO A 304 -51.92 -22.58 -4.18
C PRO A 304 -52.91 -22.89 -3.06
N MET A 305 -52.50 -22.62 -1.82
CA MET A 305 -53.42 -22.56 -0.69
C MET A 305 -54.18 -21.23 -0.77
N SER A 306 -55.51 -21.31 -0.90
CA SER A 306 -56.36 -20.13 -1.10
C SER A 306 -57.17 -19.83 0.16
N GLN A 307 -57.34 -18.54 0.44
CA GLN A 307 -58.16 -18.05 1.54
C GLN A 307 -59.68 -18.22 1.27
N THR A 308 -60.08 -18.50 0.03
CA THR A 308 -61.51 -18.61 -0.36
C THR A 308 -61.86 -19.97 -0.98
N ARG A 309 -60.88 -20.82 -1.29
CA ARG A 309 -61.09 -22.08 -2.01
C ARG A 309 -60.20 -23.20 -1.47
N GLY A 310 -60.66 -24.44 -1.55
CA GLY A 310 -59.86 -25.64 -1.25
C GLY A 310 -60.69 -26.92 -1.34
N ASP A 311 -60.05 -28.03 -1.70
CA ASP A 311 -60.66 -29.36 -1.81
C ASP A 311 -59.67 -30.42 -1.29
N ALA A 312 -60.05 -31.11 -0.21
CA ALA A 312 -59.23 -32.14 0.44
C ALA A 312 -58.98 -33.36 -0.47
N ALA A 313 -59.94 -33.77 -1.30
CA ALA A 313 -59.77 -34.87 -2.23
C ALA A 313 -58.84 -34.51 -3.39
N GLN A 314 -58.89 -33.25 -3.86
CA GLN A 314 -57.92 -32.74 -4.84
C GLN A 314 -56.50 -32.72 -4.27
N PHE A 315 -56.33 -32.22 -3.04
CA PHE A 315 -55.04 -32.19 -2.36
C PHE A 315 -54.46 -33.60 -2.17
N ALA A 316 -55.28 -34.58 -1.74
CA ALA A 316 -54.84 -35.97 -1.60
C ALA A 316 -54.37 -36.58 -2.93
N ARG A 317 -55.04 -36.29 -4.05
CA ARG A 317 -54.59 -36.71 -5.40
C ARG A 317 -53.25 -36.06 -5.78
N ALA A 318 -53.08 -34.78 -5.51
CA ALA A 318 -51.83 -34.07 -5.78
C ALA A 318 -50.65 -34.63 -4.95
N ALA A 319 -50.88 -34.96 -3.68
CA ALA A 319 -49.90 -35.60 -2.81
C ALA A 319 -49.51 -37.01 -3.29
N GLN A 320 -50.45 -37.79 -3.84
CA GLN A 320 -50.15 -39.11 -4.42
C GLN A 320 -49.37 -39.00 -5.73
N ALA A 321 -49.60 -37.94 -6.52
CA ALA A 321 -48.90 -37.66 -7.78
C ALA A 321 -47.55 -36.94 -7.61
N LYS A 322 -47.01 -36.87 -6.38
CA LYS A 322 -45.81 -36.11 -6.00
C LYS A 322 -44.65 -36.23 -6.99
N LYS A 323 -43.97 -35.12 -7.26
CA LYS A 323 -42.81 -35.07 -8.17
C LYS A 323 -41.52 -35.57 -7.52
N PHE A 324 -41.39 -35.36 -6.22
CA PHE A 324 -40.29 -35.81 -5.35
C PHE A 324 -40.81 -35.92 -3.92
N ASP A 325 -39.98 -36.46 -3.01
CA ASP A 325 -40.34 -36.65 -1.61
C ASP A 325 -39.19 -36.18 -0.70
N LEU A 326 -39.45 -35.15 0.11
CA LEU A 326 -38.47 -34.56 1.01
C LEU A 326 -38.58 -35.05 2.46
N THR A 327 -39.41 -36.06 2.74
CA THR A 327 -39.64 -36.60 4.10
C THR A 327 -38.32 -36.88 4.85
N GLU A 328 -37.36 -37.54 4.21
CA GLU A 328 -36.05 -37.84 4.82
C GLU A 328 -35.24 -36.55 5.10
N ALA A 329 -35.23 -35.62 4.16
CA ALA A 329 -34.51 -34.34 4.31
C ALA A 329 -35.09 -33.49 5.43
N ILE A 330 -36.43 -33.43 5.54
CA ILE A 330 -37.16 -32.72 6.57
C ILE A 330 -36.88 -33.34 7.94
N THR A 331 -36.95 -34.67 8.04
CA THR A 331 -36.63 -35.39 9.28
C THR A 331 -35.20 -35.11 9.73
N HIS A 332 -34.24 -35.12 8.78
CA HIS A 332 -32.85 -34.80 9.05
C HIS A 332 -32.66 -33.35 9.55
N VAL A 333 -33.26 -32.37 8.89
CA VAL A 333 -33.19 -30.96 9.28
C VAL A 333 -33.79 -30.74 10.67
N ASN A 334 -34.93 -31.35 10.97
CA ASN A 334 -35.56 -31.28 12.30
C ASN A 334 -34.70 -31.94 13.39
N LEU A 335 -33.98 -33.02 13.06
CA LEU A 335 -33.03 -33.66 13.96
C LEU A 335 -31.81 -32.76 14.23
N VAL A 336 -31.26 -32.12 13.20
CA VAL A 336 -30.10 -31.21 13.33
C VAL A 336 -30.50 -29.96 14.13
N ALA A 337 -31.66 -29.37 13.83
CA ALA A 337 -32.20 -28.23 14.57
C ALA A 337 -32.36 -28.56 16.05
N SER A 338 -33.05 -29.67 16.39
CA SER A 338 -33.30 -30.04 17.80
C SER A 338 -32.03 -30.27 18.64
N LYS A 339 -30.92 -30.65 18.00
CA LYS A 339 -29.63 -30.91 18.67
C LYS A 339 -28.73 -29.67 18.76
N SER A 340 -29.03 -28.59 18.03
CA SER A 340 -28.17 -27.41 17.94
C SER A 340 -28.63 -26.28 18.85
N LYS A 341 -27.94 -26.08 19.97
CA LYS A 341 -28.23 -24.97 20.89
C LYS A 341 -28.07 -23.61 20.22
N THR A 342 -27.05 -23.44 19.38
CA THR A 342 -26.80 -22.19 18.63
C THR A 342 -27.93 -21.84 17.67
N LEU A 343 -28.57 -22.83 17.04
CA LEU A 343 -29.74 -22.57 16.17
C LEU A 343 -31.01 -22.20 16.96
N HIS A 344 -31.11 -22.55 18.24
CA HIS A 344 -32.21 -22.12 19.11
C HIS A 344 -31.98 -20.75 19.78
N ALA A 345 -30.79 -20.17 19.61
CA ALA A 345 -30.50 -18.86 20.14
C ALA A 345 -31.01 -17.75 19.21
N ASN A 346 -31.54 -16.69 19.81
CA ASN A 346 -31.81 -15.43 19.10
C ASN A 346 -30.50 -14.62 18.98
N GLY A 347 -29.56 -15.17 18.22
CA GLY A 347 -28.23 -14.60 18.05
C GLY A 347 -28.08 -13.75 16.80
N GLU A 348 -26.97 -13.02 16.75
CA GLU A 348 -26.58 -12.20 15.62
C GLU A 348 -26.39 -13.05 14.35
N LEU A 349 -26.92 -12.57 13.22
CA LEU A 349 -26.64 -13.11 11.90
C LEU A 349 -25.74 -12.12 11.15
N ARG A 350 -24.61 -12.59 10.61
CA ARG A 350 -23.61 -11.74 9.95
C ARG A 350 -23.26 -12.31 8.57
N PRO A 351 -23.24 -11.50 7.49
CA PRO A 351 -22.77 -11.94 6.20
C PRO A 351 -21.24 -11.87 6.19
N LEU A 352 -20.61 -12.95 5.72
CA LEU A 352 -19.16 -13.02 5.47
C LEU A 352 -18.83 -12.94 3.97
N SER A 353 -19.84 -13.02 3.11
CA SER A 353 -19.73 -12.80 1.66
C SER A 353 -20.58 -11.61 1.21
N GLY A 354 -20.09 -10.83 0.26
CA GLY A 354 -20.86 -9.72 -0.33
C GLY A 354 -21.89 -10.18 -1.39
N PRO A 355 -22.82 -9.30 -1.82
CA PRO A 355 -23.90 -9.64 -2.74
C PRO A 355 -23.50 -10.18 -4.13
N GLY A 356 -22.28 -9.88 -4.58
CA GLY A 356 -21.73 -10.40 -5.85
C GLY A 356 -20.95 -11.71 -5.72
N ALA A 357 -20.87 -12.31 -4.52
CA ALA A 357 -20.11 -13.54 -4.30
C ALA A 357 -20.83 -14.76 -4.92
N PRO A 358 -20.09 -15.77 -5.41
CA PRO A 358 -20.70 -16.94 -6.04
C PRO A 358 -21.41 -17.87 -5.03
N ALA A 359 -21.15 -17.73 -3.73
CA ALA A 359 -21.83 -18.43 -2.66
C ALA A 359 -22.18 -17.45 -1.53
N ALA A 360 -23.33 -17.64 -0.88
CA ALA A 360 -23.71 -16.89 0.31
C ALA A 360 -23.08 -17.56 1.54
N ILE A 361 -22.26 -16.82 2.26
CA ILE A 361 -21.60 -17.26 3.49
C ILE A 361 -22.12 -16.39 4.63
N LEU A 362 -22.83 -17.00 5.58
CA LEU A 362 -23.34 -16.35 6.78
C LEU A 362 -22.72 -16.97 8.03
N LEU A 363 -22.62 -16.19 9.10
CA LEU A 363 -22.24 -16.66 10.43
C LEU A 363 -23.34 -16.29 11.41
N ARG A 364 -23.81 -17.27 12.17
CA ARG A 364 -24.88 -17.09 13.15
C ARG A 364 -24.38 -17.44 14.54
N ALA A 365 -24.44 -16.50 15.47
CA ALA A 365 -23.94 -16.69 16.82
C ALA A 365 -24.98 -17.34 17.75
N ASP A 366 -24.53 -17.84 18.89
CA ASP A 366 -25.39 -18.24 20.02
C ASP A 366 -25.79 -17.05 20.93
N GLN A 367 -25.25 -15.86 20.66
CA GLN A 367 -25.49 -14.64 21.43
C GLN A 367 -25.81 -13.43 20.52
N PRO A 368 -26.38 -12.35 21.07
CA PRO A 368 -26.67 -11.13 20.30
C PRO A 368 -25.45 -10.39 19.75
N ASP A 369 -24.24 -10.74 20.19
CA ASP A 369 -22.97 -10.14 19.73
C ASP A 369 -21.92 -11.24 19.48
N LEU A 370 -21.49 -11.38 18.23
CA LEU A 370 -20.48 -12.37 17.82
C LEU A 370 -19.14 -12.24 18.55
N ARG A 371 -18.81 -11.10 19.15
CA ARG A 371 -17.55 -10.90 19.89
C ARG A 371 -17.53 -11.61 21.25
N HIS A 372 -18.70 -11.90 21.81
CA HIS A 372 -18.84 -12.57 23.11
C HIS A 372 -19.43 -13.99 22.98
N ALA A 373 -19.69 -14.43 21.75
CA ALA A 373 -20.17 -15.77 21.47
C ALA A 373 -19.05 -16.80 21.67
N ASP A 374 -19.36 -17.91 22.32
CA ASP A 374 -18.43 -19.04 22.48
C ASP A 374 -18.51 -20.00 21.29
N GLU A 375 -19.68 -20.03 20.63
CA GLU A 375 -19.98 -20.88 19.47
C GLU A 375 -20.82 -20.14 18.42
N ALA A 376 -20.59 -20.45 17.15
CA ALA A 376 -21.38 -19.94 16.03
C ALA A 376 -21.63 -21.04 14.98
N ILE A 377 -22.58 -20.84 14.06
CA ILE A 377 -22.81 -21.69 12.89
C ILE A 377 -22.45 -20.91 11.63
N LEU A 378 -21.49 -21.43 10.86
CA LEU A 378 -21.20 -20.99 9.51
C LEU A 378 -22.17 -21.68 8.55
N ILE A 379 -22.91 -20.88 7.78
CA ILE A 379 -23.89 -21.32 6.80
C ILE A 379 -23.34 -20.98 5.41
N ALA A 380 -23.09 -21.99 4.58
CA ALA A 380 -22.60 -21.82 3.21
C ALA A 380 -23.64 -22.30 2.21
N ILE A 381 -24.14 -21.40 1.36
CA ILE A 381 -25.27 -21.62 0.45
C ILE A 381 -24.82 -21.41 -0.99
N ASN A 382 -25.19 -22.32 -1.89
CA ASN A 382 -25.05 -22.15 -3.34
C ASN A 382 -26.35 -21.57 -3.97
N PRO A 383 -26.34 -20.32 -4.46
CA PRO A 383 -27.47 -19.70 -5.15
C PRO A 383 -27.76 -20.31 -6.53
N GLU A 384 -26.83 -21.06 -7.12
CA GLU A 384 -27.00 -21.67 -8.45
C GLU A 384 -27.59 -23.08 -8.35
N LEU A 385 -28.68 -23.35 -9.09
CA LEU A 385 -29.34 -24.67 -9.12
C LEU A 385 -28.76 -25.63 -10.17
N GLY A 386 -28.05 -25.09 -11.18
CA GLY A 386 -27.47 -25.85 -12.28
C GLY A 386 -25.96 -26.11 -12.17
N ALA A 387 -25.22 -25.32 -11.38
CA ALA A 387 -23.75 -25.37 -11.35
C ALA A 387 -23.19 -25.46 -9.92
N PRO A 388 -22.11 -26.23 -9.69
CA PRO A 388 -21.40 -26.25 -8.42
C PRO A 388 -20.59 -24.96 -8.22
N VAL A 389 -20.40 -24.55 -6.97
CA VAL A 389 -19.61 -23.37 -6.60
C VAL A 389 -18.45 -23.77 -5.70
N ARG A 390 -17.24 -23.31 -6.05
CA ARG A 390 -16.06 -23.45 -5.20
C ARG A 390 -16.03 -22.34 -4.15
N VAL A 391 -15.97 -22.74 -2.89
CA VAL A 391 -15.85 -21.85 -1.74
C VAL A 391 -14.39 -21.87 -1.25
N ASP A 392 -13.78 -20.69 -1.22
CA ASP A 392 -12.43 -20.49 -0.67
C ASP A 392 -12.52 -19.72 0.65
N PRO A 393 -12.22 -20.37 1.80
CA PRO A 393 -12.23 -19.73 3.11
C PRO A 393 -11.39 -18.45 3.21
N ALA A 394 -10.30 -18.35 2.44
CA ALA A 394 -9.46 -17.15 2.43
C ALA A 394 -10.22 -15.88 2.04
N ARG A 395 -11.33 -16.00 1.30
CA ARG A 395 -12.15 -14.87 0.85
C ARG A 395 -13.06 -14.29 1.93
N PHE A 396 -13.32 -15.01 3.01
CA PHE A 396 -14.29 -14.60 4.02
C PHE A 396 -13.80 -14.69 5.47
N LEU A 397 -12.77 -15.50 5.75
CA LEU A 397 -12.26 -15.68 7.12
C LEU A 397 -11.71 -14.38 7.74
N ALA A 398 -11.18 -13.46 6.93
CA ALA A 398 -10.74 -12.14 7.40
C ALA A 398 -11.89 -11.28 7.96
N GLY A 399 -13.13 -11.55 7.54
CA GLY A 399 -14.33 -10.84 7.99
C GLY A 399 -15.04 -11.50 9.17
N VAL A 400 -14.51 -12.59 9.74
CA VAL A 400 -15.14 -13.33 10.85
C VAL A 400 -14.90 -12.62 12.19
N PRO A 401 -15.94 -12.07 12.85
CA PRO A 401 -15.82 -11.52 14.20
C PRO A 401 -15.62 -12.66 15.22
N GLY A 402 -14.95 -12.42 16.35
CA GLY A 402 -14.95 -13.37 17.50
C GLY A 402 -13.97 -14.53 17.46
N ASN A 403 -12.94 -14.51 16.60
CA ASN A 403 -11.88 -15.55 16.54
C ASN A 403 -12.39 -16.98 16.19
N PHE A 404 -13.48 -17.10 15.44
CA PHE A 404 -13.99 -18.38 14.94
C PHE A 404 -13.19 -18.86 13.71
N THR A 405 -12.07 -19.53 13.93
CA THR A 405 -11.19 -20.05 12.87
C THR A 405 -11.16 -21.57 12.78
N ARG A 406 -11.97 -22.24 13.60
CA ARG A 406 -12.05 -23.70 13.73
C ARG A 406 -13.49 -24.15 13.51
N PHE A 407 -13.67 -25.10 12.62
CA PHE A 407 -14.98 -25.52 12.12
C PHE A 407 -15.12 -27.04 12.16
N VAL A 408 -16.35 -27.50 12.42
CA VAL A 408 -16.77 -28.91 12.37
C VAL A 408 -18.08 -28.98 11.59
N PRO A 409 -18.24 -29.82 10.55
CA PRO A 409 -19.53 -30.01 9.90
C PRO A 409 -20.61 -30.39 10.91
N LEU A 410 -21.79 -29.78 10.83
CA LEU A 410 -22.83 -29.94 11.86
C LEU A 410 -23.45 -31.37 11.87
N ASP A 411 -23.29 -32.08 10.76
CA ASP A 411 -23.66 -33.48 10.55
C ASP A 411 -22.53 -34.47 10.86
N ALA A 412 -21.35 -34.00 11.28
CA ALA A 412 -20.23 -34.85 11.64
C ALA A 412 -20.53 -35.67 12.93
N PRO A 413 -19.87 -36.84 13.11
CA PRO A 413 -19.96 -37.60 14.36
C PRO A 413 -19.56 -36.75 15.58
N ALA A 414 -20.16 -37.03 16.74
CA ALA A 414 -19.97 -36.22 17.96
C ALA A 414 -18.50 -36.08 18.45
N ASN A 415 -17.59 -36.95 17.98
CA ASN A 415 -16.17 -36.93 18.30
C ASN A 415 -15.29 -36.16 17.28
N ALA A 416 -15.89 -35.52 16.26
CA ALA A 416 -15.14 -34.76 15.27
C ALA A 416 -14.47 -33.52 15.90
N SER A 417 -13.17 -33.38 15.68
CA SER A 417 -12.38 -32.26 16.23
C SER A 417 -12.47 -31.01 15.32
N PRO A 418 -12.58 -29.81 15.89
CA PRO A 418 -12.53 -28.56 15.12
C PRO A 418 -11.24 -28.39 14.33
N ALA A 419 -11.37 -28.09 13.04
CA ALA A 419 -10.24 -27.93 12.12
C ALA A 419 -10.35 -26.64 11.29
N THR A 420 -9.25 -26.23 10.67
CA THR A 420 -9.28 -25.13 9.69
C THR A 420 -10.04 -25.59 8.44
N LEU A 421 -10.90 -24.74 7.87
CA LEU A 421 -11.52 -25.04 6.59
C LEU A 421 -10.48 -24.99 5.46
N THR A 422 -10.44 -26.04 4.66
CA THR A 422 -9.78 -26.05 3.34
C THR A 422 -10.79 -25.67 2.26
N PRO A 423 -10.36 -25.18 1.08
CA PRO A 423 -11.28 -24.94 -0.04
C PRO A 423 -12.15 -26.16 -0.34
N PHE A 424 -13.46 -25.94 -0.50
CA PHE A 424 -14.44 -27.00 -0.75
C PHE A 424 -15.43 -26.59 -1.83
N THR A 425 -16.14 -27.55 -2.41
CA THR A 425 -17.13 -27.32 -3.46
C THR A 425 -18.53 -27.57 -2.92
N LEU A 426 -19.44 -26.61 -3.12
CA LEU A 426 -20.87 -26.79 -2.91
C LEU A 426 -21.51 -27.31 -4.20
N ALA A 427 -22.29 -28.39 -4.10
CA ALA A 427 -23.09 -28.88 -5.22
C ALA A 427 -24.18 -27.83 -5.60
N PRO A 428 -24.78 -27.91 -6.80
CA PRO A 428 -25.85 -26.99 -7.19
C PRO A 428 -26.99 -26.99 -6.18
N GLY A 429 -27.36 -25.80 -5.68
CA GLY A 429 -28.39 -25.61 -4.65
C GLY A 429 -28.03 -26.07 -3.24
N ALA A 430 -26.82 -26.57 -2.99
CA ALA A 430 -26.46 -27.13 -1.70
C ALA A 430 -26.32 -26.06 -0.60
N VAL A 431 -26.73 -26.43 0.61
CA VAL A 431 -26.50 -25.68 1.86
C VAL A 431 -25.66 -26.57 2.77
N ARG A 432 -24.54 -26.05 3.30
CA ARG A 432 -23.68 -26.74 4.27
C ARG A 432 -23.54 -25.92 5.55
N LEU A 433 -23.64 -26.59 6.68
CA LEU A 433 -23.57 -25.99 8.01
C LEU A 433 -22.30 -26.48 8.73
N PHE A 434 -21.55 -25.55 9.31
CA PHE A 434 -20.40 -25.88 10.15
C PHE A 434 -20.55 -25.20 11.51
N ARG A 435 -20.37 -25.96 12.59
CA ARG A 435 -20.16 -25.42 13.93
C ARG A 435 -18.78 -24.77 13.98
N ALA A 436 -18.72 -23.52 14.40
CA ALA A 436 -17.52 -22.70 14.50
C ALA A 436 -17.21 -22.42 15.98
N VAL A 437 -15.97 -22.65 16.41
CA VAL A 437 -15.53 -22.46 17.80
C VAL A 437 -14.41 -21.42 17.89
N THR A 438 -14.39 -20.67 18.99
CA THR A 438 -13.37 -19.66 19.26
C THR A 438 -12.02 -20.30 19.58
N GLU A 439 -10.93 -19.75 19.04
CA GLU A 439 -9.57 -20.18 19.39
C GLU A 439 -9.03 -19.36 20.57
N LYS A 440 -8.04 -19.90 21.30
CA LYS A 440 -7.40 -19.12 22.37
C LYS A 440 -6.61 -17.95 21.76
N PRO A 441 -6.77 -16.71 22.26
CA PRO A 441 -5.96 -15.59 21.79
C PRO A 441 -4.48 -15.84 22.10
N ILE A 442 -3.59 -15.35 21.24
CA ILE A 442 -2.15 -15.35 21.51
C ILE A 442 -1.91 -14.47 22.74
N ARG A 443 -1.57 -15.10 23.86
CA ARG A 443 -1.11 -14.40 25.06
C ARG A 443 0.40 -14.39 25.03
N LEU A 444 1.00 -13.22 24.82
CA LEU A 444 2.44 -13.05 25.02
C LEU A 444 2.76 -13.45 26.46
N ALA A 445 3.83 -14.22 26.66
CA ALA A 445 4.26 -14.57 28.01
C ALA A 445 4.52 -13.26 28.76
N PRO A 446 3.81 -12.97 29.87
CA PRO A 446 4.19 -11.84 30.70
C PRO A 446 5.66 -12.06 31.11
N PRO A 447 6.51 -11.03 31.04
CA PRO A 447 7.92 -11.16 31.42
C PRO A 447 8.00 -11.83 32.79
N ILE A 448 8.86 -12.85 32.92
CA ILE A 448 8.91 -13.80 34.04
C ILE A 448 8.99 -13.04 35.37
N ASP A 449 7.84 -12.83 35.99
CA ASP A 449 7.72 -12.28 37.33
C ASP A 449 7.18 -13.38 38.24
N LYS A 450 8.00 -13.78 39.22
CA LYS A 450 7.53 -14.66 40.29
C LYS A 450 6.34 -13.98 40.99
N PRO A 451 5.15 -14.60 41.03
CA PRO A 451 4.03 -14.04 41.79
C PRO A 451 4.49 -13.96 43.25
N ASN A 452 4.49 -12.74 43.81
CA ASN A 452 4.92 -12.37 45.18
C ASN A 452 6.32 -11.73 45.36
N SER A 453 7.02 -11.33 44.29
CA SER A 453 8.22 -10.49 44.42
C SER A 453 7.86 -9.00 44.54
N LYS A 454 8.36 -8.28 45.56
CA LYS A 454 8.27 -6.80 45.66
C LYS A 454 8.92 -6.04 44.49
N ARG A 455 9.58 -6.74 43.55
CA ARG A 455 10.21 -6.19 42.33
C ARG A 455 9.47 -6.53 41.03
N SER A 456 8.36 -7.26 41.12
CA SER A 456 7.51 -7.57 39.96
C SER A 456 6.99 -6.27 39.32
N GLY A 457 7.12 -6.14 38.01
CA GLY A 457 6.74 -4.96 37.21
C GLY A 457 7.72 -3.78 37.24
N ARG A 458 8.74 -3.78 38.10
CA ARG A 458 9.69 -2.63 38.16
C ARG A 458 10.63 -2.58 36.97
N LYS A 459 11.07 -3.74 36.46
CA LYS A 459 12.03 -3.79 35.34
C LYS A 459 11.41 -3.22 34.05
N THR A 460 10.19 -3.64 33.72
CA THR A 460 9.47 -3.17 32.52
C THR A 460 9.14 -1.68 32.60
N VAL A 461 8.80 -1.17 33.78
CA VAL A 461 8.57 0.27 33.98
C VAL A 461 9.88 1.06 33.92
N VAL A 462 10.98 0.57 34.49
CA VAL A 462 12.29 1.23 34.36
C VAL A 462 12.77 1.25 32.90
N GLU A 463 12.56 0.16 32.16
CA GLU A 463 12.82 0.10 30.72
C GLU A 463 11.97 1.11 29.95
N ALA A 464 10.67 1.23 30.27
CA ALA A 464 9.78 2.22 29.66
C ALA A 464 10.16 3.67 30.02
N LEU A 465 10.58 3.93 31.27
CA LEU A 465 11.05 5.24 31.72
C LEU A 465 12.39 5.65 31.09
N SER A 466 13.19 4.68 30.67
CA SER A 466 14.46 4.91 29.98
C SER A 466 14.29 5.01 28.46
N ALA A 467 13.07 4.81 27.94
CA ALA A 467 12.80 4.92 26.52
C ALA A 467 12.92 6.38 26.05
N PRO A 468 13.37 6.63 24.81
CA PRO A 468 13.43 7.97 24.23
C PRO A 468 12.06 8.64 24.29
N ARG A 469 12.00 9.87 24.85
CA ARG A 469 10.75 10.62 24.99
C ARG A 469 10.47 11.48 23.75
N VAL A 470 11.50 12.11 23.20
CA VAL A 470 11.42 12.80 21.91
C VAL A 470 11.64 11.77 20.80
N ALA A 471 10.69 11.66 19.88
CA ALA A 471 10.78 10.76 18.73
C ALA A 471 11.70 11.36 17.66
N ILE A 472 12.58 10.53 17.10
CA ILE A 472 13.45 10.86 15.99
C ILE A 472 13.26 9.77 14.95
N GLU A 473 12.74 10.14 13.78
CA GLU A 473 12.35 9.21 12.73
C GLU A 473 12.81 9.71 11.35
N SER A 474 12.84 8.79 10.38
CA SER A 474 13.03 9.12 8.95
C SER A 474 14.24 10.01 8.64
N VAL A 475 15.38 9.77 9.31
CA VAL A 475 16.60 10.55 9.11
C VAL A 475 17.13 10.37 7.67
N THR A 476 17.44 11.48 6.99
CA THR A 476 18.05 11.48 5.65
C THR A 476 19.26 12.42 5.60
N PRO A 477 20.26 12.17 4.73
CA PRO A 477 20.35 11.06 3.78
C PRO A 477 20.61 9.71 4.47
N SER A 478 19.94 8.66 4.00
CA SER A 478 20.07 7.31 4.55
C SER A 478 20.02 6.28 3.44
N VAL A 479 21.05 5.44 3.37
CA VAL A 479 21.15 4.35 2.39
C VAL A 479 21.04 3.01 3.13
N ASP A 480 19.93 2.31 2.92
CA ASP A 480 19.56 1.08 3.63
C ASP A 480 19.67 1.22 5.16
N ASN A 481 19.05 2.28 5.70
CA ASN A 481 19.01 2.60 7.13
C ASN A 481 20.40 2.76 7.78
N GLY A 482 21.26 3.58 7.16
CA GLY A 482 22.63 3.86 7.62
C GLY A 482 23.65 2.75 7.36
N ARG A 483 23.26 1.64 6.70
CA ARG A 483 24.19 0.55 6.39
C ARG A 483 25.30 1.00 5.44
N PHE A 484 24.95 1.77 4.39
CA PHE A 484 25.90 2.29 3.41
C PHE A 484 26.05 3.80 3.50
N ALA A 485 27.17 4.31 2.99
CA ALA A 485 27.41 5.74 2.92
C ALA A 485 26.59 6.38 1.80
N ALA A 486 25.95 7.51 2.11
CA ALA A 486 25.45 8.43 1.10
C ALA A 486 26.64 9.14 0.44
N LYS A 487 26.48 9.57 -0.81
CA LYS A 487 27.54 10.17 -1.62
C LYS A 487 27.30 11.66 -1.79
N ARG A 488 28.33 12.45 -1.50
CA ARG A 488 28.35 13.91 -1.69
C ARG A 488 29.70 14.33 -2.28
N SER A 489 29.86 15.61 -2.57
CA SER A 489 31.16 16.15 -2.97
C SER A 489 31.73 17.00 -1.84
N VAL A 490 33.07 17.01 -1.71
CA VAL A 490 33.79 17.92 -0.82
C VAL A 490 33.46 19.38 -1.18
N GLY A 491 33.30 20.23 -0.17
CA GLY A 491 32.85 21.63 -0.30
C GLY A 491 31.34 21.81 -0.33
N GLU A 492 30.55 20.73 -0.41
CA GLU A 492 29.09 20.82 -0.27
C GLU A 492 28.68 21.01 1.19
N ARG A 493 27.51 21.63 1.36
CA ARG A 493 26.76 21.58 2.61
C ARG A 493 25.73 20.46 2.54
N ALA A 494 25.98 19.37 3.25
CA ALA A 494 25.06 18.24 3.27
C ALA A 494 23.85 18.59 4.14
N GLU A 495 22.68 18.69 3.51
CA GLU A 495 21.42 18.82 4.23
C GLU A 495 21.02 17.49 4.87
N ILE A 496 20.76 17.53 6.17
CA ILE A 496 20.31 16.44 7.00
C ILE A 496 18.89 16.76 7.43
N THR A 497 17.96 15.83 7.25
CA THR A 497 16.56 15.99 7.66
C THR A 497 16.13 14.87 8.58
N ALA A 498 15.18 15.14 9.48
CA ALA A 498 14.54 14.11 10.31
C ALA A 498 13.12 14.53 10.69
N ALA A 499 12.23 13.57 10.89
CA ALA A 499 10.95 13.81 11.56
C ALA A 499 11.19 13.80 13.07
N ILE A 500 10.92 14.90 13.76
CA ILE A 500 11.20 15.06 15.19
C ILE A 500 10.01 15.71 15.87
N PHE A 501 9.43 14.99 16.83
CA PHE A 501 8.24 15.40 17.58
C PHE A 501 8.22 14.74 18.98
N ALA A 502 7.41 15.27 19.88
CA ALA A 502 7.18 14.72 21.21
C ALA A 502 5.70 14.86 21.59
N GLU A 503 5.26 14.18 22.65
CA GLU A 503 3.91 14.39 23.18
C GLU A 503 3.76 15.75 23.87
N GLY A 504 2.52 16.27 23.94
CA GLY A 504 2.23 17.55 24.58
C GLY A 504 2.36 18.75 23.63
N HIS A 505 2.62 19.93 24.20
CA HIS A 505 2.67 21.20 23.47
C HIS A 505 3.95 22.02 23.77
N ASP A 506 4.88 21.44 24.54
CA ASP A 506 6.15 22.07 24.88
C ASP A 506 7.04 22.18 23.63
N LYS A 507 7.96 23.14 23.64
CA LYS A 507 8.96 23.29 22.58
C LYS A 507 10.00 22.17 22.68
N ILE A 508 10.47 21.76 21.52
CA ILE A 508 11.59 20.83 21.37
C ILE A 508 12.69 21.52 20.58
N ALA A 509 13.90 21.03 20.75
CA ALA A 509 15.07 21.42 19.96
C ALA A 509 15.81 20.16 19.50
N ALA A 510 16.53 20.29 18.41
CA ALA A 510 17.27 19.19 17.82
C ALA A 510 18.61 19.67 17.26
N ALA A 511 19.54 18.73 17.11
CA ALA A 511 20.83 18.97 16.50
C ALA A 511 21.31 17.72 15.73
N VAL A 512 22.10 17.97 14.70
CA VAL A 512 22.94 16.94 14.09
C VAL A 512 24.28 16.96 14.80
N ILE A 513 24.69 15.82 15.33
CA ILE A 513 26.08 15.62 15.74
C ILE A 513 26.82 14.86 14.63
N TRP A 514 27.99 15.35 14.24
CA TRP A 514 28.75 14.79 13.12
C TRP A 514 30.27 14.86 13.34
N ARG A 515 31.05 14.09 12.58
CA ARG A 515 32.51 14.10 12.60
C ARG A 515 33.11 13.52 11.32
N ALA A 516 34.37 13.82 11.02
CA ALA A 516 35.13 12.99 10.09
C ALA A 516 35.45 11.63 10.75
N ALA A 517 35.55 10.56 9.98
CA ALA A 517 35.73 9.21 10.52
C ALA A 517 37.06 9.01 11.27
N ASP A 518 38.06 9.87 11.05
CA ASP A 518 39.34 9.88 11.76
C ASP A 518 39.33 10.79 13.00
N GLU A 519 38.24 11.52 13.26
CA GLU A 519 38.08 12.37 14.43
C GLU A 519 37.43 11.60 15.59
N THR A 520 37.90 11.87 16.80
CA THR A 520 37.27 11.33 18.02
C THR A 520 36.14 12.23 18.50
N ALA A 521 36.30 13.55 18.41
CA ALA A 521 35.33 14.55 18.85
C ALA A 521 34.17 14.68 17.86
N TRP A 522 32.96 14.92 18.39
CA TRP A 522 31.78 15.23 17.59
C TRP A 522 31.56 16.74 17.54
N HIS A 523 31.30 17.24 16.34
CA HIS A 523 30.78 18.58 16.09
C HIS A 523 29.25 18.56 16.21
N GLU A 524 28.65 19.72 16.42
CA GLU A 524 27.20 19.86 16.59
C GLU A 524 26.67 21.03 15.77
N VAL A 525 25.56 20.82 15.07
CA VAL A 525 24.83 21.84 14.31
C VAL A 525 23.35 21.76 14.70
N LEU A 526 22.78 22.85 15.20
CA LEU A 526 21.36 22.92 15.55
C LEU A 526 20.50 22.73 14.30
N MET A 527 19.37 22.04 14.48
CA MET A 527 18.34 21.87 13.46
C MET A 527 17.25 22.92 13.62
N GLU A 528 16.64 23.29 12.51
CA GLU A 528 15.47 24.17 12.44
C GLU A 528 14.28 23.42 11.82
N PRO A 529 13.02 23.79 12.16
CA PRO A 529 11.85 23.25 11.48
C PRO A 529 11.86 23.61 9.97
N ALA A 530 11.66 22.61 9.13
CA ALA A 530 11.52 22.78 7.69
C ALA A 530 10.16 23.43 7.35
N GLN A 531 10.10 24.14 6.22
CA GLN A 531 8.88 24.76 5.71
C GLN A 531 8.16 23.83 4.71
N PRO A 532 6.82 23.86 4.64
CA PRO A 532 5.92 24.61 5.51
C PRO A 532 5.88 24.04 6.94
N ALA A 533 5.76 24.90 7.95
CA ALA A 533 5.67 24.49 9.34
C ALA A 533 4.50 23.53 9.61
N GLY A 534 4.65 22.64 10.60
CA GLY A 534 3.61 21.70 11.04
C GLY A 534 3.74 20.28 10.49
N LEU A 535 4.81 19.98 9.75
CA LEU A 535 5.11 18.62 9.25
C LEU A 535 6.06 17.84 10.18
N ASP A 536 6.50 18.45 11.28
CA ASP A 536 7.51 17.92 12.21
C ASP A 536 8.82 17.50 11.53
N ILE A 537 9.10 18.02 10.33
CA ILE A 537 10.36 17.83 9.64
C ILE A 537 11.32 18.91 10.11
N TRP A 538 12.50 18.50 10.54
CA TRP A 538 13.60 19.36 10.93
C TRP A 538 14.73 19.19 9.93
N LYS A 539 15.52 20.24 9.72
CA LYS A 539 16.68 20.23 8.84
C LYS A 539 17.88 20.94 9.47
N ALA A 540 19.07 20.48 9.13
CA ALA A 540 20.34 21.18 9.37
C ALA A 540 21.27 20.93 8.20
N ARG A 541 22.32 21.75 8.07
CA ARG A 541 23.35 21.60 7.04
C ARG A 541 24.71 21.44 7.69
N ILE A 542 25.40 20.34 7.40
CA ILE A 542 26.76 20.10 7.87
C ILE A 542 27.77 20.39 6.74
N PRO A 543 28.93 21.02 7.03
CA PRO A 543 29.96 21.25 6.02
C PRO A 543 30.74 19.96 5.74
N LEU A 544 31.02 19.68 4.47
CA LEU A 544 31.91 18.59 4.05
C LEU A 544 33.24 19.16 3.58
N ASP A 545 34.01 19.76 4.49
CA ASP A 545 35.25 20.49 4.17
C ASP A 545 36.44 19.56 3.84
N ARG A 546 36.36 18.30 4.28
CA ARG A 546 37.38 17.28 4.05
C ARG A 546 36.84 16.23 3.10
N MET A 547 37.71 15.69 2.25
CA MET A 547 37.37 14.53 1.41
C MET A 547 37.49 13.25 2.25
N GLY A 548 36.59 12.29 2.03
CA GLY A 548 36.55 11.02 2.76
C GLY A 548 35.26 10.81 3.54
N ARG A 549 35.29 9.85 4.48
CA ARG A 549 34.11 9.41 5.22
C ARG A 549 33.81 10.32 6.40
N HIS A 550 32.55 10.72 6.50
CA HIS A 550 31.96 11.47 7.60
C HIS A 550 30.86 10.62 8.23
N GLU A 551 30.66 10.79 9.53
CA GLU A 551 29.64 10.12 10.32
C GLU A 551 28.72 11.16 10.95
N PHE A 552 27.42 10.87 11.03
CA PHE A 552 26.47 11.75 11.70
C PHE A 552 25.34 10.96 12.37
N THR A 553 24.68 11.60 13.33
CA THR A 553 23.40 11.15 13.90
C THR A 553 22.63 12.35 14.44
N VAL A 554 21.34 12.15 14.74
CA VAL A 554 20.43 13.20 15.20
C VAL A 554 20.17 13.03 16.69
N ILE A 555 20.18 14.15 17.40
CA ILE A 555 19.78 14.26 18.79
C ILE A 555 18.65 15.27 18.93
N ALA A 556 17.73 15.03 19.87
CA ALA A 556 16.60 15.91 20.13
C ALA A 556 16.22 15.89 21.61
N TRP A 557 15.73 17.00 22.13
CA TRP A 557 15.41 17.18 23.54
C TRP A 557 14.26 18.18 23.71
N ARG A 558 13.68 18.22 24.91
CA ARG A 558 12.69 19.25 25.27
C ARG A 558 13.41 20.56 25.60
N ASP A 559 12.95 21.66 25.05
CA ASP A 559 13.49 22.99 25.32
C ASP A 559 12.64 23.71 26.37
N ASP A 560 12.98 23.51 27.64
CA ASP A 560 12.24 24.05 28.78
C ASP A 560 12.25 25.59 28.78
N PHE A 561 13.34 26.21 28.33
CA PHE A 561 13.46 27.66 28.27
C PHE A 561 12.61 28.27 27.15
N ALA A 562 12.69 27.72 25.93
CA ALA A 562 11.87 28.18 24.82
C ALA A 562 10.37 27.98 25.10
N SER A 563 10.01 26.88 25.80
CA SER A 563 8.64 26.63 26.25
C SER A 563 8.15 27.71 27.22
N LEU A 564 8.96 28.04 28.23
CA LEU A 564 8.65 29.08 29.21
C LEU A 564 8.48 30.46 28.54
N VAL A 565 9.41 30.84 27.65
CA VAL A 565 9.35 32.10 26.91
C VAL A 565 8.09 32.19 26.05
N GLU A 566 7.71 31.11 25.35
CA GLU A 566 6.48 31.11 24.55
C GLU A 566 5.23 31.25 25.42
N HIS A 567 5.18 30.57 26.58
CA HIS A 567 4.08 30.71 27.54
C HIS A 567 3.95 32.14 28.05
N VAL A 568 5.07 32.77 28.45
CA VAL A 568 5.12 34.18 28.85
C VAL A 568 4.59 35.09 27.74
N GLN A 569 5.08 34.93 26.51
CA GLN A 569 4.65 35.74 25.37
C GLN A 569 3.14 35.59 25.06
N LYS A 570 2.60 34.36 25.14
CA LYS A 570 1.16 34.09 24.95
C LYS A 570 0.33 34.78 26.04
N LYS A 571 0.76 34.73 27.31
CA LYS A 571 0.08 35.39 28.43
C LYS A 571 0.10 36.91 28.32
N LEU A 572 1.25 37.49 27.96
CA LEU A 572 1.38 38.93 27.71
C LEU A 572 0.44 39.40 26.58
N LYS A 573 0.38 38.66 25.47
CA LYS A 573 -0.57 38.95 24.37
C LYS A 573 -2.04 38.87 24.79
N ALA A 574 -2.35 38.04 25.79
CA ALA A 574 -3.67 37.94 26.39
C ALA A 574 -3.94 38.96 27.51
N GLY A 575 -3.00 39.87 27.79
CA GLY A 575 -3.13 40.90 28.84
C GLY A 575 -3.04 40.36 30.28
N GLN A 576 -2.43 39.20 30.48
CA GLN A 576 -2.26 38.59 31.81
C GLN A 576 -0.93 38.98 32.46
N THR A 577 -0.87 38.97 33.80
CA THR A 577 0.37 39.17 34.56
C THR A 577 1.25 37.93 34.50
N VAL A 578 2.58 38.12 34.60
CA VAL A 578 3.59 37.03 34.44
C VAL A 578 4.54 36.89 35.63
N GLU A 579 4.13 37.34 36.82
CA GLU A 579 4.97 37.32 38.03
C GLU A 579 5.39 35.89 38.41
N LEU A 580 4.49 34.92 38.30
CA LEU A 580 4.78 33.52 38.61
C LEU A 580 5.77 32.91 37.61
N GLU A 581 5.66 33.26 36.33
CA GLU A 581 6.57 32.77 35.28
C GLU A 581 7.99 33.33 35.45
N LEU A 582 8.15 34.53 36.03
CA LEU A 582 9.46 35.07 36.40
C LEU A 582 10.10 34.28 37.57
N ASP A 583 9.28 33.75 38.49
CA ASP A 583 9.75 32.85 39.54
C ASP A 583 10.10 31.47 38.96
N GLU A 584 9.30 30.94 38.02
CA GLU A 584 9.63 29.73 37.26
C GLU A 584 10.95 29.87 36.50
N ALA A 585 11.19 31.02 35.86
CA ALA A 585 12.46 31.32 35.21
C ALA A 585 13.65 31.28 36.20
N SER A 586 13.45 31.82 37.40
CA SER A 586 14.47 31.79 38.46
C SER A 586 14.82 30.35 38.87
N HIS A 587 13.81 29.48 39.00
CA HIS A 587 14.02 28.06 39.29
C HIS A 587 14.70 27.32 38.14
N LEU A 588 14.31 27.60 36.89
CA LEU A 588 14.93 26.99 35.72
C LEU A 588 16.41 27.39 35.62
N PHE A 589 16.75 28.67 35.82
CA PHE A 589 18.15 29.10 35.83
C PHE A 589 18.96 28.40 36.93
N ALA A 590 18.41 28.28 38.13
CA ALA A 590 19.09 27.56 39.22
C ALA A 590 19.30 26.07 38.90
N LEU A 591 18.30 25.42 38.30
CA LEU A 591 18.39 24.03 37.85
C LEU A 591 19.48 23.86 36.79
N VAL A 592 19.47 24.70 35.75
CA VAL A 592 20.48 24.64 34.68
C VAL A 592 21.88 24.85 35.25
N LEU A 593 22.09 25.85 36.10
CA LEU A 593 23.40 26.08 36.72
C LEU A 593 23.89 24.88 37.53
N ALA A 594 23.00 24.14 38.21
CA ALA A 594 23.35 22.96 38.98
C ALA A 594 23.67 21.73 38.11
N GLU A 595 22.98 21.55 36.98
CA GLU A 595 23.19 20.40 36.08
C GLU A 595 24.43 20.57 35.18
N VAL A 596 24.74 21.81 34.79
CA VAL A 596 25.83 22.15 33.87
C VAL A 596 27.21 21.77 34.42
N GLU A 597 27.42 21.81 35.74
CA GLU A 597 28.68 21.39 36.39
C GLU A 597 29.08 19.94 36.07
N THR A 598 28.16 19.14 35.51
CA THR A 598 28.37 17.73 35.14
C THR A 598 28.39 17.47 33.64
N SER A 599 28.21 18.49 32.79
CA SER A 599 28.09 18.34 31.32
C SER A 599 29.36 18.78 30.58
N GLU A 600 29.95 17.91 29.76
CA GLU A 600 31.13 18.24 28.94
C GLU A 600 30.81 19.30 27.86
N GLY A 601 31.66 20.34 27.75
CA GLY A 601 31.61 21.33 26.67
C GLY A 601 30.54 22.44 26.80
N ALA A 602 29.91 22.59 27.97
CA ALA A 602 28.99 23.69 28.27
C ALA A 602 29.75 24.98 28.65
N LEU A 603 29.24 26.14 28.22
CA LEU A 603 29.78 27.46 28.58
C LEU A 603 28.82 28.16 29.54
N ILE A 604 29.17 28.17 30.83
CA ILE A 604 28.27 28.63 31.90
C ILE A 604 28.44 30.12 32.27
N GLU A 605 29.63 30.68 32.07
CA GLU A 605 29.97 32.06 32.51
C GLU A 605 28.99 33.14 32.01
N PRO A 606 28.53 33.12 30.73
CA PRO A 606 27.56 34.10 30.26
C PRO A 606 26.22 33.99 30.99
N LEU A 607 25.76 32.76 31.26
CA LEU A 607 24.52 32.51 31.97
C LEU A 607 24.62 32.95 33.43
N GLU A 608 25.74 32.66 34.11
CA GLU A 608 25.95 33.12 35.49
C GLU A 608 25.89 34.65 35.61
N HIS A 609 26.46 35.37 34.63
CA HIS A 609 26.40 36.83 34.62
C HIS A 609 24.97 37.34 34.50
N ILE A 610 24.19 36.76 33.57
CA ILE A 610 22.78 37.10 33.37
C ILE A 610 21.97 36.77 34.63
N VAL A 611 22.17 35.60 35.25
CA VAL A 611 21.47 35.19 36.47
C VAL A 611 21.80 36.12 37.65
N LYS A 612 23.05 36.58 37.79
CA LYS A 612 23.45 37.58 38.81
C LYS A 612 22.71 38.91 38.62
N LEU A 613 22.53 39.36 37.38
CA LEU A 613 21.75 40.56 37.06
C LEU A 613 20.25 40.33 37.32
N PHE A 614 19.72 39.20 36.83
CA PHE A 614 18.33 38.81 36.95
C PHE A 614 17.87 38.74 38.42
N THR A 615 18.71 38.22 39.31
CA THR A 615 18.40 38.06 40.74
C THR A 615 18.20 39.40 41.46
N LYS A 616 18.87 40.47 41.00
CA LYS A 616 18.84 41.81 41.62
C LYS A 616 17.91 42.80 40.91
N ALA A 617 17.31 42.39 39.78
CA ALA A 617 16.49 43.23 38.92
C ALA A 617 15.03 43.33 39.40
N ASP A 618 14.34 44.42 39.04
CA ASP A 618 12.89 44.55 39.18
C ASP A 618 12.14 43.70 38.14
N ALA A 619 10.79 43.62 38.25
CA ALA A 619 9.99 42.74 37.41
C ALA A 619 10.07 43.09 35.91
N GLU A 620 10.10 44.38 35.57
CA GLU A 620 10.21 44.85 34.19
C GLU A 620 11.57 44.48 33.58
N THR A 621 12.66 44.72 34.32
CA THR A 621 14.01 44.36 33.90
C THR A 621 14.20 42.85 33.80
N LYS A 622 13.64 42.07 34.74
CA LYS A 622 13.63 40.60 34.66
C LYS A 622 12.93 40.11 33.41
N LEU A 623 11.77 40.65 33.08
CA LEU A 623 11.04 40.29 31.86
C LEU A 623 11.85 40.62 30.61
N ALA A 624 12.47 41.80 30.56
CA ALA A 624 13.34 42.20 29.45
C ALA A 624 14.56 41.27 29.31
N LEU A 625 15.18 40.86 30.41
CA LEU A 625 16.28 39.89 30.41
C LEU A 625 15.81 38.50 29.95
N LEU A 626 14.66 38.02 30.43
CA LEU A 626 14.10 36.72 30.05
C LEU A 626 13.82 36.62 28.55
N LEU A 627 13.25 37.67 27.97
CA LEU A 627 12.91 37.74 26.55
C LEU A 627 14.08 38.16 25.66
N SER A 628 15.26 38.44 26.24
CA SER A 628 16.43 38.88 25.49
C SER A 628 17.04 37.76 24.65
N PRO A 629 17.41 38.03 23.38
CA PRO A 629 18.19 37.10 22.57
C PRO A 629 19.51 36.65 23.22
N THR A 630 20.13 37.52 24.02
CA THR A 630 21.38 37.22 24.73
C THR A 630 21.19 36.12 25.77
N THR A 631 20.06 36.12 26.48
CA THR A 631 19.71 35.07 27.45
C THR A 631 19.42 33.75 26.76
N ALA A 632 18.68 33.77 25.65
CA ALA A 632 18.45 32.57 24.85
C ALA A 632 19.77 31.93 24.38
N LYS A 633 20.70 32.73 23.85
CA LYS A 633 22.05 32.25 23.44
C LYS A 633 22.83 31.66 24.62
N ALA A 634 22.79 32.29 25.79
CA ALA A 634 23.46 31.78 27.00
C ALA A 634 22.85 30.45 27.48
N MET A 635 21.53 30.31 27.42
CA MET A 635 20.83 29.06 27.75
C MET A 635 21.19 27.92 26.80
N THR A 636 21.24 28.20 25.49
CA THR A 636 21.71 27.21 24.49
C THR A 636 23.15 26.79 24.76
N ALA A 637 24.04 27.74 25.09
CA ALA A 637 25.45 27.48 25.38
C ALA A 637 25.67 26.66 26.67
N ALA A 638 24.73 26.73 27.62
CA ALA A 638 24.73 25.90 28.82
C ALA A 638 24.38 24.42 28.54
N ARG A 639 23.79 24.07 27.39
CA ARG A 639 23.48 22.68 26.99
C ARG A 639 22.57 21.90 27.98
N HIS A 640 21.63 22.56 28.64
CA HIS A 640 20.57 21.85 29.39
C HIS A 640 19.60 21.14 28.42
N ARG A 641 19.57 19.79 28.46
CA ARG A 641 18.87 18.94 27.48
C ARG A 641 18.01 17.87 28.16
N PRO A 642 16.90 18.24 28.81
CA PRO A 642 16.01 17.28 29.45
C PRO A 642 15.42 16.33 28.40
N PHE A 643 15.36 15.05 28.75
CA PHE A 643 14.88 13.97 27.89
C PHE A 643 15.60 13.86 26.53
N LEU A 644 16.91 14.11 26.53
CA LEU A 644 17.76 13.94 25.35
C LEU A 644 17.59 12.54 24.74
N SER A 645 17.00 12.49 23.57
CA SER A 645 16.93 11.34 22.68
C SER A 645 18.06 11.40 21.66
N ARG A 646 18.61 10.24 21.32
CA ARG A 646 19.61 10.06 20.26
C ARG A 646 19.15 8.95 19.33
N ASP A 647 19.19 9.17 18.02
CA ASP A 647 19.00 8.09 17.07
C ASP A 647 20.12 7.05 17.25
N PRO A 648 19.80 5.76 17.48
CA PRO A 648 20.81 4.71 17.66
C PRO A 648 21.65 4.45 16.40
N VAL A 649 21.21 4.88 15.23
CA VAL A 649 21.92 4.69 13.96
C VAL A 649 22.97 5.79 13.75
N ILE A 650 24.19 5.36 13.41
CA ILE A 650 25.25 6.25 12.89
C ILE A 650 25.21 6.16 11.37
N TYR A 651 24.79 7.26 10.74
CA TYR A 651 24.73 7.41 9.30
C TYR A 651 26.10 7.83 8.76
N LYS A 652 26.36 7.52 7.48
CA LYS A 652 27.66 7.74 6.83
C LYS A 652 27.49 8.56 5.56
N ILE A 653 28.45 9.45 5.31
CA ILE A 653 28.56 10.21 4.06
C ILE A 653 30.00 10.07 3.55
N ASP A 654 30.16 9.66 2.29
CA ASP A 654 31.45 9.73 1.60
C ASP A 654 31.47 11.01 0.75
N ALA A 655 32.33 11.95 1.14
CA ALA A 655 32.58 13.20 0.43
C ALA A 655 33.71 12.98 -0.58
N ASP A 656 33.38 12.96 -1.88
CA ASP A 656 34.33 12.77 -2.96
C ASP A 656 34.81 14.10 -3.56
N ARG A 657 35.94 14.08 -4.27
CA ARG A 657 36.30 15.17 -5.18
C ARG A 657 35.29 15.31 -6.33
N THR A 658 35.18 16.51 -6.90
CA THR A 658 34.21 16.87 -7.96
C THR A 658 34.21 15.91 -9.15
N ALA A 659 35.37 15.41 -9.57
CA ALA A 659 35.49 14.47 -10.70
C ALA A 659 34.68 13.17 -10.52
N ALA A 660 34.35 12.78 -9.27
CA ALA A 660 33.48 11.64 -9.01
C ALA A 660 32.03 11.88 -9.45
N ARG A 661 31.63 13.14 -9.67
CA ARG A 661 30.29 13.55 -10.11
C ARG A 661 30.28 14.31 -11.45
N PHE A 662 31.38 15.00 -11.79
CA PHE A 662 31.50 15.80 -12.98
C PHE A 662 32.82 15.58 -13.69
N ALA A 663 32.78 14.94 -14.86
CA ALA A 663 33.92 14.72 -15.72
C ALA A 663 33.43 14.28 -17.11
N SER A 664 34.22 14.60 -18.12
CA SER A 664 34.03 14.16 -19.50
C SER A 664 35.13 13.15 -19.84
N TRP A 665 34.73 11.92 -20.17
CA TRP A 665 35.64 10.80 -20.38
C TRP A 665 35.87 10.55 -21.87
N TYR A 666 37.11 10.27 -22.24
CA TYR A 666 37.46 9.85 -23.60
C TYR A 666 38.28 8.56 -23.53
N GLU A 667 37.81 7.52 -24.21
CA GLU A 667 38.50 6.23 -24.29
C GLU A 667 39.28 6.12 -25.60
N ILE A 668 40.56 5.76 -25.50
CA ILE A 668 41.42 5.47 -26.64
C ILE A 668 42.20 4.16 -26.42
N PHE A 669 42.61 3.51 -27.50
CA PHE A 669 43.58 2.43 -27.46
C PHE A 669 44.99 2.98 -27.69
N PRO A 670 45.90 2.99 -26.69
CA PRO A 670 47.26 3.51 -26.86
C PRO A 670 48.01 2.92 -28.07
N ARG A 671 47.78 1.63 -28.34
CA ARG A 671 48.39 0.90 -29.46
C ARG A 671 47.99 1.41 -30.85
N SER A 672 46.92 2.17 -30.97
CA SER A 672 46.42 2.72 -32.23
C SER A 672 46.78 4.19 -32.43
N MET A 673 47.47 4.82 -31.46
CA MET A 673 47.77 6.25 -31.53
C MET A 673 48.95 6.62 -32.44
N SER A 674 49.52 5.63 -33.14
CA SER A 674 50.59 5.78 -34.12
C SER A 674 50.16 6.48 -35.42
N ASP A 675 48.84 6.59 -35.66
CA ASP A 675 48.19 6.91 -36.94
C ASP A 675 48.57 5.98 -38.11
N ASP A 676 49.09 4.79 -37.82
CA ASP A 676 49.52 3.81 -38.83
C ASP A 676 49.08 2.40 -38.42
N GLU A 677 48.21 1.78 -39.21
CA GLU A 677 47.68 0.44 -38.94
C GLU A 677 48.74 -0.67 -38.98
N SER A 678 49.92 -0.38 -39.55
CA SER A 678 51.06 -1.31 -39.61
C SER A 678 52.04 -1.14 -38.45
N ARG A 679 51.93 -0.07 -37.66
CA ARG A 679 52.84 0.26 -36.55
C ARG A 679 52.07 0.30 -35.23
N HIS A 680 52.48 -0.52 -34.28
CA HIS A 680 51.98 -0.43 -32.90
C HIS A 680 52.38 0.91 -32.28
N GLY A 681 51.42 1.61 -31.67
CA GLY A 681 51.63 2.88 -30.97
C GLY A 681 52.38 2.72 -29.66
N THR A 682 52.98 3.80 -29.20
CA THR A 682 53.74 3.94 -27.95
C THR A 682 53.13 5.02 -27.05
N PHE A 683 53.57 5.12 -25.79
CA PHE A 683 53.15 6.25 -24.93
C PHE A 683 53.61 7.62 -25.44
N ALA A 684 54.69 7.68 -26.22
CA ALA A 684 55.10 8.92 -26.90
C ALA A 684 54.09 9.32 -27.98
N ASP A 685 53.55 8.35 -28.73
CA ASP A 685 52.48 8.61 -29.71
C ASP A 685 51.19 9.09 -29.00
N VAL A 686 50.84 8.52 -27.85
CA VAL A 686 49.72 9.01 -27.01
C VAL A 686 49.95 10.46 -26.57
N THR A 687 51.17 10.78 -26.12
CA THR A 687 51.55 12.13 -25.69
C THR A 687 51.31 13.15 -26.80
N ALA A 688 51.58 12.79 -28.06
CA ALA A 688 51.33 13.64 -29.22
C ALA A 688 49.83 13.91 -29.48
N LYS A 689 48.91 13.10 -28.94
CA LYS A 689 47.45 13.26 -29.07
C LYS A 689 46.81 14.12 -27.99
N LEU A 690 47.47 14.32 -26.86
CA LEU A 690 46.94 15.05 -25.71
C LEU A 690 46.40 16.45 -26.04
N PRO A 691 47.06 17.27 -26.89
CA PRO A 691 46.54 18.60 -27.23
C PRO A 691 45.14 18.56 -27.85
N ARG A 692 44.89 17.64 -28.80
CA ARG A 692 43.57 17.51 -29.45
C ARG A 692 42.49 17.06 -28.46
N ILE A 693 42.83 16.13 -27.56
CA ILE A 693 41.89 15.62 -26.55
C ILE A 693 41.52 16.72 -25.54
N ARG A 694 42.52 17.48 -25.09
CA ARG A 694 42.32 18.68 -24.26
C ARG A 694 41.42 19.69 -24.96
N ASP A 695 41.67 19.96 -26.24
CA ASP A 695 40.92 20.96 -27.00
C ASP A 695 39.45 20.57 -27.20
N MET A 696 39.14 19.27 -27.26
CA MET A 696 37.76 18.76 -27.20
C MET A 696 37.09 18.93 -25.82
N GLY A 697 37.84 19.31 -24.80
CA GLY A 697 37.33 19.59 -23.46
C GLY A 697 37.07 18.34 -22.62
N PHE A 698 37.80 17.24 -22.85
CA PHE A 698 37.78 16.09 -21.96
C PHE A 698 38.60 16.33 -20.69
N ASP A 699 38.27 15.60 -19.62
CA ASP A 699 38.92 15.68 -18.31
C ASP A 699 39.63 14.36 -17.96
N VAL A 700 39.10 13.23 -18.44
CA VAL A 700 39.62 11.89 -18.15
C VAL A 700 39.92 11.15 -19.46
N LEU A 701 41.14 10.65 -19.58
CA LEU A 701 41.57 9.78 -20.67
C LEU A 701 41.64 8.33 -20.17
N TYR A 702 40.77 7.49 -20.68
CA TYR A 702 40.61 6.09 -20.28
C TYR A 702 41.33 5.16 -21.26
N PHE A 703 42.15 4.25 -20.71
CA PHE A 703 42.81 3.20 -21.48
C PHE A 703 42.25 1.81 -21.16
N PRO A 704 41.99 0.98 -22.18
CA PRO A 704 41.97 -0.47 -22.02
C PRO A 704 43.26 -0.98 -21.37
N PRO A 705 43.32 -2.26 -20.92
CA PRO A 705 44.51 -2.77 -20.25
C PRO A 705 45.81 -2.55 -21.05
N ILE A 706 46.83 -2.01 -20.38
CA ILE A 706 48.13 -1.66 -20.98
C ILE A 706 49.21 -2.72 -20.72
N HIS A 707 48.79 -3.91 -20.29
CA HIS A 707 49.66 -5.00 -19.84
C HIS A 707 50.04 -5.93 -21.00
N PRO A 708 51.06 -6.80 -20.83
CA PRO A 708 51.35 -7.88 -21.77
C PRO A 708 50.12 -8.71 -22.12
N ILE A 709 50.01 -9.15 -23.38
CA ILE A 709 48.85 -9.90 -23.90
C ILE A 709 49.25 -11.34 -24.21
N GLY A 710 48.50 -12.31 -23.68
CA GLY A 710 48.78 -13.74 -23.87
C GLY A 710 48.82 -14.17 -25.34
N ALA A 711 49.64 -15.18 -25.64
CA ALA A 711 49.73 -15.80 -26.96
C ALA A 711 48.82 -17.05 -27.07
N ALA A 712 48.64 -17.78 -25.97
CA ALA A 712 47.77 -18.93 -25.89
C ALA A 712 46.30 -18.54 -26.12
N ASN A 713 45.64 -19.23 -27.06
CA ASN A 713 44.26 -18.97 -27.48
C ASN A 713 43.98 -17.51 -27.88
N ARG A 714 45.01 -16.74 -28.27
CA ARG A 714 44.87 -15.35 -28.68
C ARG A 714 43.82 -15.22 -29.79
N LYS A 715 42.91 -14.28 -29.63
CA LYS A 715 41.90 -13.92 -30.64
C LYS A 715 42.52 -13.12 -31.78
N GLY A 716 42.13 -13.43 -33.01
CA GLY A 716 42.51 -12.68 -34.21
C GLY A 716 41.51 -11.57 -34.54
N ARG A 717 41.74 -10.88 -35.67
CA ARG A 717 40.85 -9.80 -36.18
C ARG A 717 39.38 -10.24 -36.21
N ASN A 718 38.47 -9.29 -35.99
CA ASN A 718 37.02 -9.53 -35.92
C ASN A 718 36.62 -10.67 -34.96
N ASN A 719 37.30 -10.79 -33.81
CA ASN A 719 36.99 -11.77 -32.76
C ASN A 719 37.10 -13.23 -33.25
N THR A 720 37.98 -13.51 -34.22
CA THR A 720 38.23 -14.87 -34.71
C THR A 720 38.96 -15.70 -33.65
N LEU A 721 38.67 -17.01 -33.60
CA LEU A 721 39.23 -17.91 -32.58
C LEU A 721 40.71 -18.27 -32.81
N THR A 722 41.26 -17.94 -33.97
CA THR A 722 42.64 -18.28 -34.35
C THR A 722 43.33 -17.03 -34.86
N ALA A 723 44.23 -16.47 -34.05
CA ALA A 723 45.09 -15.36 -34.44
C ALA A 723 46.06 -15.77 -35.57
N GLN A 724 46.23 -14.87 -36.54
CA GLN A 724 47.26 -15.00 -37.57
C GLN A 724 48.58 -14.34 -37.10
N PRO A 725 49.73 -14.67 -37.72
CA PRO A 725 50.98 -13.95 -37.45
C PRO A 725 50.79 -12.43 -37.63
N GLY A 726 51.12 -11.66 -36.58
CA GLY A 726 50.95 -10.21 -36.57
C GLY A 726 49.65 -9.70 -35.92
N ASP A 727 48.71 -10.58 -35.58
CA ASP A 727 47.52 -10.18 -34.83
C ASP A 727 47.87 -9.80 -33.38
N VAL A 728 47.40 -8.63 -32.97
CA VAL A 728 47.73 -8.00 -31.67
C VAL A 728 46.92 -8.56 -30.50
N GLY A 729 45.81 -9.26 -30.77
CA GLY A 729 44.97 -9.85 -29.72
C GLY A 729 44.15 -8.83 -28.92
N SER A 730 43.40 -9.35 -27.94
CA SER A 730 42.58 -8.56 -27.02
C SER A 730 43.44 -8.03 -25.85
N PRO A 731 43.43 -6.71 -25.55
CA PRO A 731 44.10 -6.18 -24.36
C PRO A 731 43.62 -6.80 -23.05
N TYR A 732 42.37 -7.25 -23.01
CA TYR A 732 41.75 -7.89 -21.85
C TYR A 732 42.29 -9.30 -21.56
N ALA A 733 43.07 -9.90 -22.46
CA ALA A 733 43.79 -11.15 -22.25
C ALA A 733 45.13 -10.91 -21.54
N ILE A 734 45.05 -10.36 -20.32
CA ILE A 734 46.17 -9.86 -19.52
C ILE A 734 47.09 -11.00 -19.10
N GLY A 735 48.38 -10.86 -19.37
CA GLY A 735 49.43 -11.77 -18.93
C GLY A 735 50.19 -12.39 -20.08
N GLY A 736 51.51 -12.28 -20.04
CA GLY A 736 52.43 -12.96 -20.95
C GLY A 736 53.70 -13.35 -20.22
N VAL A 737 54.69 -13.85 -20.97
CA VAL A 737 56.01 -14.18 -20.40
C VAL A 737 56.72 -12.95 -19.85
N GLU A 738 56.32 -11.76 -20.29
CA GLU A 738 56.88 -10.45 -19.93
C GLU A 738 56.28 -9.89 -18.63
N GLY A 739 55.16 -10.43 -18.13
CA GLY A 739 54.55 -10.02 -16.86
C GLY A 739 53.02 -10.02 -16.85
N GLY A 740 52.46 -9.60 -15.70
CA GLY A 740 51.01 -9.57 -15.41
C GLY A 740 50.45 -8.16 -15.21
N HIS A 741 49.50 -8.00 -14.28
CA HIS A 741 48.79 -6.74 -14.01
C HIS A 741 49.64 -5.55 -13.53
N THR A 742 50.90 -5.75 -13.14
CA THR A 742 51.85 -4.67 -12.77
C THR A 742 52.91 -4.41 -13.84
N ALA A 743 52.84 -5.13 -14.97
CA ALA A 743 53.74 -4.95 -16.10
C ALA A 743 53.10 -4.07 -17.19
N VAL A 744 53.94 -3.44 -17.99
CA VAL A 744 53.55 -2.65 -19.17
C VAL A 744 53.85 -3.47 -20.42
N HIS A 745 52.96 -3.43 -21.41
CA HIS A 745 53.16 -4.14 -22.67
C HIS A 745 54.44 -3.65 -23.37
N PRO A 746 55.39 -4.53 -23.76
CA PRO A 746 56.70 -4.10 -24.26
C PRO A 746 56.67 -3.18 -25.48
N GLN A 747 55.67 -3.35 -26.36
CA GLN A 747 55.51 -2.48 -27.54
C GLN A 747 54.94 -1.08 -27.23
N LEU A 748 54.34 -0.87 -26.06
CA LEU A 748 53.89 0.47 -25.62
C LEU A 748 55.05 1.29 -25.05
N GLY A 749 56.05 0.62 -24.46
CA GLY A 749 57.20 1.21 -23.81
C GLY A 749 57.47 0.56 -22.45
N THR A 750 58.12 1.32 -21.58
CA THR A 750 58.45 0.95 -20.20
C THR A 750 57.51 1.61 -19.19
N LEU A 751 57.63 1.25 -17.90
CA LEU A 751 56.91 1.94 -16.82
C LEU A 751 57.34 3.42 -16.71
N ASP A 752 58.59 3.75 -17.01
CA ASP A 752 59.07 5.13 -16.99
C ASP A 752 58.48 5.94 -18.16
N ASP A 753 58.33 5.33 -19.34
CA ASP A 753 57.63 5.95 -20.48
C ASP A 753 56.15 6.21 -20.15
N PHE A 754 55.51 5.29 -19.44
CA PHE A 754 54.14 5.48 -18.94
C PHE A 754 54.06 6.66 -17.96
N LYS A 755 54.97 6.74 -16.98
CA LYS A 755 55.04 7.85 -16.02
C LYS A 755 55.30 9.20 -16.71
N ALA A 756 56.15 9.22 -17.74
CA ALA A 756 56.40 10.42 -18.54
C ALA A 756 55.14 10.89 -19.28
N MET A 757 54.40 9.96 -19.91
CA MET A 757 53.13 10.27 -20.58
C MET A 757 52.05 10.71 -19.57
N LEU A 758 51.96 10.07 -18.41
CA LEU A 758 51.06 10.45 -17.32
C LEU A 758 51.33 11.88 -16.84
N ALA A 759 52.60 12.24 -16.62
CA ALA A 759 52.99 13.59 -16.26
C ALA A 759 52.60 14.61 -17.36
N ALA A 760 52.76 14.24 -18.63
CA ALA A 760 52.30 15.08 -19.74
C ALA A 760 50.77 15.24 -19.76
N ALA A 761 50.00 14.16 -19.53
CA ALA A 761 48.55 14.21 -19.43
C ALA A 761 48.09 15.17 -18.32
N HIS A 762 48.69 15.08 -17.13
CA HIS A 762 48.42 16.01 -16.02
C HIS A 762 48.76 17.47 -16.39
N ALA A 763 49.87 17.72 -17.09
CA ALA A 763 50.21 19.06 -17.58
C ALA A 763 49.19 19.62 -18.60
N HIS A 764 48.45 18.74 -19.28
CA HIS A 764 47.33 19.08 -20.15
C HIS A 764 45.97 19.15 -19.42
N GLY A 765 45.93 18.92 -18.11
CA GLY A 765 44.69 18.88 -17.32
C GLY A 765 43.86 17.62 -17.52
N LEU A 766 44.49 16.52 -17.97
CA LEU A 766 43.85 15.22 -18.20
C LEU A 766 44.29 14.23 -17.13
N GLU A 767 43.34 13.59 -16.46
CA GLU A 767 43.60 12.44 -15.59
C GLU A 767 43.58 11.14 -16.40
N ILE A 768 44.44 10.17 -16.05
CA ILE A 768 44.41 8.85 -16.67
C ILE A 768 43.54 7.90 -15.85
N ALA A 769 42.60 7.24 -16.52
CA ALA A 769 41.87 6.10 -15.97
C ALA A 769 42.41 4.81 -16.59
N LEU A 770 42.78 3.83 -15.77
CA LEU A 770 43.17 2.50 -16.25
C LEU A 770 42.04 1.51 -16.09
N ASP A 771 41.87 0.65 -17.10
CA ASP A 771 41.06 -0.55 -16.95
C ASP A 771 41.69 -1.49 -15.92
N PHE A 772 40.85 -2.05 -15.06
CA PHE A 772 41.23 -3.11 -14.14
C PHE A 772 40.29 -4.30 -14.33
N ALA A 773 40.78 -5.31 -15.05
CA ALA A 773 40.10 -6.57 -15.29
C ALA A 773 40.67 -7.70 -14.42
N VAL A 774 39.87 -8.20 -13.48
CA VAL A 774 40.25 -9.37 -12.65
C VAL A 774 40.05 -10.65 -13.43
N GLN A 775 41.02 -10.93 -14.30
CA GLN A 775 41.13 -12.10 -15.16
C GLN A 775 42.57 -12.21 -15.68
N CYS A 776 42.90 -13.39 -16.19
CA CYS A 776 44.24 -13.72 -16.68
C CYS A 776 44.15 -14.42 -18.03
N SER A 777 45.11 -14.19 -18.92
CA SER A 777 45.37 -15.10 -20.03
C SER A 777 45.92 -16.44 -19.50
N PRO A 778 45.90 -17.52 -20.30
CA PRO A 778 46.54 -18.78 -19.92
C PRO A 778 48.05 -18.68 -19.70
N ASP A 779 48.70 -17.62 -20.22
CA ASP A 779 50.15 -17.38 -20.11
C ASP A 779 50.52 -16.48 -18.91
N HIS A 780 49.53 -16.00 -18.14
CA HIS A 780 49.79 -15.09 -17.02
C HIS A 780 50.64 -15.77 -15.92
N PRO A 781 51.65 -15.09 -15.34
CA PRO A 781 52.55 -15.67 -14.34
C PRO A 781 51.84 -16.35 -13.15
N TRP A 782 50.74 -15.77 -12.67
CA TRP A 782 49.92 -16.34 -11.59
C TRP A 782 49.40 -17.76 -11.86
N LEU A 783 49.24 -18.20 -13.11
CA LEU A 783 48.81 -19.59 -13.38
C LEU A 783 49.90 -20.60 -13.00
N LYS A 784 51.17 -20.19 -13.05
CA LYS A 784 52.33 -21.00 -12.66
C LYS A 784 52.69 -20.78 -11.19
N GLU A 785 52.66 -19.53 -10.73
CA GLU A 785 53.05 -19.14 -9.36
C GLU A 785 52.00 -19.49 -8.31
N HIS A 786 50.72 -19.38 -8.69
CA HIS A 786 49.56 -19.59 -7.83
C HIS A 786 48.47 -20.44 -8.50
N PRO A 787 48.79 -21.69 -8.91
CA PRO A 787 47.85 -22.54 -9.67
C PRO A 787 46.54 -22.80 -8.91
N THR A 788 46.58 -22.83 -7.57
CA THR A 788 45.41 -23.08 -6.72
C THR A 788 44.45 -21.90 -6.63
N TRP A 789 44.81 -20.72 -7.17
CA TRP A 789 43.88 -19.60 -7.32
C TRP A 789 42.90 -19.81 -8.48
N PHE A 790 43.04 -20.84 -9.30
CA PHE A 790 42.21 -21.06 -10.49
C PHE A 790 41.49 -22.40 -10.44
N ALA A 791 40.30 -22.45 -11.03
CA ALA A 791 39.50 -23.66 -11.10
C ALA A 791 39.95 -24.55 -12.29
N TRP A 792 40.75 -25.57 -11.98
CA TRP A 792 41.15 -26.62 -12.92
C TRP A 792 40.07 -27.68 -13.05
N ARG A 793 39.79 -28.12 -14.28
CA ARG A 793 38.91 -29.25 -14.55
C ARG A 793 39.64 -30.57 -14.23
N PRO A 794 38.90 -31.68 -14.04
CA PRO A 794 39.51 -32.99 -13.74
C PRO A 794 40.50 -33.50 -14.80
N ASP A 795 40.39 -33.02 -16.04
CA ASP A 795 41.30 -33.34 -17.15
C ASP A 795 42.55 -32.44 -17.21
N GLY A 796 42.71 -31.53 -16.24
CA GLY A 796 43.82 -30.58 -16.18
C GLY A 796 43.65 -29.34 -17.06
N THR A 797 42.49 -29.14 -17.70
CA THR A 797 42.21 -27.93 -18.49
C THR A 797 41.58 -26.83 -17.63
N LEU A 798 41.80 -25.56 -17.99
CA LEU A 798 41.14 -24.43 -17.33
C LEU A 798 39.76 -24.17 -17.92
N ARG A 799 38.80 -23.82 -17.05
CA ARG A 799 37.53 -23.28 -17.52
C ARG A 799 37.71 -21.82 -17.93
N TYR A 800 37.66 -21.56 -19.23
CA TYR A 800 37.70 -20.20 -19.77
C TYR A 800 36.50 -19.37 -19.30
N ALA A 801 36.64 -18.05 -19.29
CA ALA A 801 35.59 -17.15 -18.81
C ALA A 801 34.43 -17.03 -19.82
N GLU A 802 33.21 -16.86 -19.31
CA GLU A 802 32.01 -16.65 -20.11
C GLU A 802 31.13 -15.57 -19.46
N ASN A 803 30.52 -14.72 -20.28
CA ASN A 803 29.41 -13.85 -19.90
C ASN A 803 28.27 -14.09 -20.89
N PRO A 804 27.44 -15.14 -20.70
CA PRO A 804 26.56 -15.64 -21.74
C PRO A 804 25.70 -14.56 -22.40
N PRO A 805 25.64 -14.51 -23.75
CA PRO A 805 26.17 -15.50 -24.70
C PRO A 805 27.66 -15.33 -25.07
N LYS A 806 28.37 -14.30 -24.59
CA LYS A 806 29.79 -14.05 -24.93
C LYS A 806 30.70 -15.13 -24.29
N LYS A 807 31.63 -15.65 -25.10
CA LYS A 807 32.67 -16.61 -24.69
C LYS A 807 34.05 -15.99 -24.86
N TYR A 808 34.92 -16.19 -23.88
CA TYR A 808 36.26 -15.62 -23.86
C TYR A 808 37.29 -16.72 -23.65
N GLN A 809 37.64 -17.41 -24.74
CA GLN A 809 38.57 -18.56 -24.75
C GLN A 809 40.03 -18.17 -24.42
N ASP A 810 40.33 -16.88 -24.55
CA ASP A 810 41.61 -16.24 -24.31
C ASP A 810 41.85 -15.84 -22.85
N ILE A 811 40.87 -16.04 -21.95
CA ILE A 811 40.98 -15.67 -20.53
C ILE A 811 40.38 -16.70 -19.56
N VAL A 812 40.88 -16.66 -18.33
CA VAL A 812 40.43 -17.44 -17.17
C VAL A 812 40.25 -16.51 -15.97
N ASN A 813 39.31 -16.87 -15.08
CA ASN A 813 39.04 -16.09 -13.86
C ASN A 813 39.64 -16.80 -12.64
N PRO A 814 40.23 -16.05 -11.68
CA PRO A 814 40.59 -16.61 -10.39
C PRO A 814 39.35 -16.95 -9.56
N ASP A 815 39.46 -17.98 -8.72
CA ASP A 815 38.48 -18.40 -7.72
C ASP A 815 38.75 -17.69 -6.39
N PHE A 816 37.91 -16.70 -6.08
CA PHE A 816 38.02 -15.87 -4.88
C PHE A 816 37.87 -16.61 -3.56
N TYR A 817 37.35 -17.85 -3.57
CA TYR A 817 37.07 -18.62 -2.37
C TYR A 817 37.80 -19.95 -2.29
N ALA A 818 38.67 -20.25 -3.26
CA ALA A 818 39.62 -21.35 -3.15
C ALA A 818 40.38 -21.27 -1.83
N HIS A 819 40.68 -22.42 -1.22
CA HIS A 819 41.26 -22.49 0.12
C HIS A 819 42.54 -21.64 0.23
N ASP A 820 43.45 -21.82 -0.72
CA ASP A 820 44.76 -21.14 -0.74
C ASP A 820 44.73 -19.74 -1.37
N ALA A 821 43.57 -19.30 -1.88
CA ALA A 821 43.39 -17.94 -2.40
C ALA A 821 43.03 -16.93 -1.30
N LYS A 822 42.66 -17.39 -0.10
CA LYS A 822 42.24 -16.53 1.01
C LYS A 822 43.34 -16.47 2.08
N PRO A 823 43.83 -15.28 2.47
CA PRO A 823 43.48 -13.94 1.98
C PRO A 823 44.31 -13.48 0.77
N ASP A 824 45.28 -14.28 0.32
CA ASP A 824 46.39 -13.83 -0.52
C ASP A 824 45.98 -13.25 -1.89
N LEU A 825 44.97 -13.82 -2.56
CA LEU A 825 44.46 -13.25 -3.82
C LEU A 825 43.87 -11.86 -3.60
N TRP A 826 43.13 -11.64 -2.50
CA TRP A 826 42.51 -10.35 -2.21
C TRP A 826 43.59 -9.29 -1.93
N LEU A 827 44.63 -9.67 -1.18
CA LEU A 827 45.79 -8.82 -0.92
C LEU A 827 46.56 -8.52 -2.21
N ALA A 828 46.82 -9.52 -3.05
CA ALA A 828 47.50 -9.34 -4.33
C ALA A 828 46.73 -8.37 -5.25
N LEU A 829 45.41 -8.52 -5.37
CA LEU A 829 44.58 -7.60 -6.16
C LEU A 829 44.57 -6.18 -5.60
N ARG A 830 44.52 -6.02 -4.27
CA ARG A 830 44.69 -4.71 -3.62
C ARG A 830 46.04 -4.10 -3.98
N ASP A 831 47.12 -4.89 -3.88
CA ASP A 831 48.48 -4.40 -4.08
C ASP A 831 48.72 -3.97 -5.55
N VAL A 832 48.01 -4.54 -6.52
CA VAL A 832 47.99 -4.02 -7.90
C VAL A 832 47.39 -2.61 -7.95
N PHE A 833 46.27 -2.34 -7.26
CA PHE A 833 45.74 -0.97 -7.19
C PHE A 833 46.75 -0.01 -6.56
N LEU A 834 47.35 -0.39 -5.43
CA LEU A 834 48.33 0.45 -4.73
C LEU A 834 49.55 0.73 -5.61
N PHE A 835 50.05 -0.27 -6.35
CA PHE A 835 51.15 -0.11 -7.29
C PHE A 835 50.88 0.99 -8.34
N TRP A 836 49.68 0.98 -8.95
CA TRP A 836 49.33 1.98 -9.97
C TRP A 836 49.00 3.35 -9.36
N ILE A 837 48.44 3.40 -8.16
CA ILE A 837 48.25 4.66 -7.41
C ILE A 837 49.61 5.29 -7.09
N GLU A 838 50.58 4.50 -6.61
CA GLU A 838 51.96 4.96 -6.39
C GLU A 838 52.66 5.41 -7.67
N ALA A 839 52.26 4.86 -8.84
CA ALA A 839 52.70 5.34 -10.14
C ALA A 839 51.98 6.63 -10.61
N GLY A 840 50.92 7.06 -9.92
CA GLY A 840 50.18 8.30 -10.15
C GLY A 840 48.79 8.14 -10.79
N VAL A 841 48.23 6.93 -10.85
CA VAL A 841 46.89 6.67 -11.40
C VAL A 841 45.85 6.61 -10.27
N HIS A 842 44.89 7.54 -10.29
CA HIS A 842 43.87 7.67 -9.24
C HIS A 842 42.45 7.33 -9.72
N ILE A 843 42.30 6.85 -10.94
CA ILE A 843 41.00 6.46 -11.52
C ILE A 843 41.11 5.05 -12.10
N PHE A 844 40.20 4.17 -11.69
CA PHE A 844 40.11 2.80 -12.20
C PHE A 844 38.73 2.52 -12.77
N ARG A 845 38.67 2.13 -14.05
CA ARG A 845 37.47 1.54 -14.66
C ARG A 845 37.54 0.05 -14.40
N ILE A 846 36.62 -0.46 -13.58
CA ILE A 846 36.61 -1.87 -13.17
C ILE A 846 35.76 -2.66 -14.15
N ASP A 847 36.37 -3.64 -14.81
CA ASP A 847 35.71 -4.50 -15.78
C ASP A 847 34.81 -5.54 -15.10
N ASN A 848 33.55 -5.62 -15.55
CA ASN A 848 32.57 -6.62 -15.15
C ASN A 848 32.57 -6.95 -13.63
N PRO A 849 32.51 -5.96 -12.71
CA PRO A 849 32.65 -6.20 -11.27
C PRO A 849 31.51 -7.08 -10.72
N HIS A 850 30.36 -7.11 -11.40
CA HIS A 850 29.22 -7.95 -11.07
C HIS A 850 29.48 -9.46 -11.19
N THR A 851 30.60 -9.87 -11.79
CA THR A 851 31.04 -11.27 -11.87
C THR A 851 31.96 -11.67 -10.72
N LYS A 852 32.37 -10.71 -9.87
CA LYS A 852 33.27 -10.91 -8.72
C LYS A 852 32.51 -10.67 -7.40
N PRO A 853 32.99 -11.19 -6.25
CA PRO A 853 32.23 -11.14 -5.00
C PRO A 853 32.02 -9.70 -4.49
N LEU A 854 30.78 -9.38 -4.07
CA LEU A 854 30.46 -8.09 -3.45
C LEU A 854 31.30 -7.77 -2.20
N PRO A 855 31.57 -8.72 -1.27
CA PRO A 855 32.37 -8.42 -0.08
C PRO A 855 33.83 -8.05 -0.41
N PHE A 856 34.38 -8.61 -1.51
CA PHE A 856 35.72 -8.22 -1.98
C PHE A 856 35.74 -6.76 -2.40
N TRP A 857 34.78 -6.34 -3.24
CA TRP A 857 34.70 -4.95 -3.69
C TRP A 857 34.46 -3.96 -2.55
N GLU A 858 33.55 -4.30 -1.63
CA GLU A 858 33.27 -3.47 -0.45
C GLU A 858 34.52 -3.28 0.41
N TRP A 859 35.29 -4.35 0.62
CA TRP A 859 36.55 -4.30 1.37
C TRP A 859 37.64 -3.53 0.63
N VAL A 860 37.96 -3.89 -0.62
CA VAL A 860 39.12 -3.33 -1.34
C VAL A 860 38.95 -1.84 -1.62
N ILE A 861 37.73 -1.39 -1.96
CA ILE A 861 37.44 0.03 -2.18
C ILE A 861 37.58 0.80 -0.86
N GLY A 862 37.04 0.26 0.24
CA GLY A 862 37.17 0.86 1.57
C GLY A 862 38.63 0.96 2.02
N ASP A 863 39.40 -0.10 1.81
CA ASP A 863 40.81 -0.19 2.19
C ASP A 863 41.71 0.73 1.35
N VAL A 864 41.49 0.81 0.03
CA VAL A 864 42.21 1.76 -0.84
C VAL A 864 41.87 3.20 -0.46
N ARG A 865 40.58 3.55 -0.32
CA ARG A 865 40.15 4.93 -0.04
C ARG A 865 40.44 5.40 1.38
N ALA A 866 40.67 4.48 2.33
CA ALA A 866 41.19 4.83 3.64
C ALA A 866 42.64 5.36 3.57
N ARG A 867 43.41 4.96 2.55
CA ARG A 867 44.79 5.43 2.30
C ARG A 867 44.84 6.56 1.26
N TYR A 868 44.03 6.47 0.21
CA TYR A 868 43.98 7.38 -0.95
C TYR A 868 42.52 7.79 -1.22
N PRO A 869 41.96 8.72 -0.42
CA PRO A 869 40.53 9.08 -0.47
C PRO A 869 40.06 9.71 -1.78
N ASP A 870 40.99 10.18 -2.62
CA ASP A 870 40.74 10.75 -3.95
C ASP A 870 40.56 9.70 -5.06
N THR A 871 40.82 8.42 -4.78
CA THR A 871 40.68 7.35 -5.79
C THR A 871 39.23 7.15 -6.21
N ILE A 872 39.00 7.13 -7.53
CA ILE A 872 37.70 6.92 -8.17
C ILE A 872 37.63 5.51 -8.76
N PHE A 873 36.53 4.81 -8.46
CA PHE A 873 36.20 3.51 -9.06
C PHE A 873 34.94 3.64 -9.92
N LEU A 874 35.06 3.33 -11.22
CA LEU A 874 33.93 3.25 -12.15
C LEU A 874 33.53 1.78 -12.36
N ALA A 875 32.31 1.41 -11.99
CA ALA A 875 31.79 0.06 -12.21
C ALA A 875 31.25 -0.11 -13.64
N GLU A 876 31.89 -0.94 -14.46
CA GLU A 876 31.29 -1.39 -15.72
C GLU A 876 30.38 -2.60 -15.50
N ALA A 877 29.13 -2.34 -15.12
CA ALA A 877 28.19 -3.39 -14.78
C ALA A 877 26.90 -3.30 -15.60
N PHE A 878 26.89 -3.87 -16.81
CA PHE A 878 25.67 -4.06 -17.60
C PHE A 878 24.94 -5.34 -17.15
N THR A 879 24.30 -5.29 -15.99
CA THR A 879 23.61 -6.44 -15.37
C THR A 879 22.20 -6.03 -14.93
N ARG A 880 21.52 -6.76 -14.04
CA ARG A 880 20.18 -6.39 -13.53
C ARG A 880 20.24 -5.18 -12.59
N PRO A 881 19.18 -4.36 -12.48
CA PRO A 881 19.21 -3.09 -11.74
C PRO A 881 19.62 -3.23 -10.27
N ARG A 882 19.17 -4.27 -9.57
CA ARG A 882 19.51 -4.48 -8.15
C ARG A 882 21.00 -4.71 -7.92
N MET A 883 21.68 -5.40 -8.84
CA MET A 883 23.12 -5.64 -8.73
C MET A 883 23.91 -4.35 -9.02
N MET A 884 23.50 -3.59 -10.05
CA MET A 884 24.09 -2.29 -10.37
C MET A 884 23.98 -1.31 -9.18
N ASN A 885 22.78 -1.16 -8.64
CA ASN A 885 22.54 -0.32 -7.46
C ASN A 885 23.37 -0.79 -6.25
N ARG A 886 23.48 -2.11 -6.05
CA ARG A 886 24.30 -2.66 -4.96
C ARG A 886 25.77 -2.29 -5.09
N LEU A 887 26.35 -2.34 -6.30
CA LEU A 887 27.73 -1.93 -6.54
C LEU A 887 27.94 -0.44 -6.21
N GLY A 888 26.99 0.42 -6.61
CA GLY A 888 27.00 1.83 -6.20
C GLY A 888 27.05 2.00 -4.67
N LYS A 889 26.19 1.28 -3.94
CA LYS A 889 26.12 1.35 -2.47
C LYS A 889 27.38 0.90 -1.73
N ILE A 890 28.09 -0.11 -2.23
CA ILE A 890 29.25 -0.69 -1.51
C ILE A 890 30.55 0.11 -1.68
N GLY A 891 30.57 1.14 -2.55
CA GLY A 891 31.69 2.08 -2.59
C GLY A 891 32.10 2.57 -3.99
N PHE A 892 31.60 1.98 -5.08
CA PHE A 892 31.96 2.42 -6.43
C PHE A 892 31.57 3.88 -6.66
N SER A 893 32.55 4.76 -6.89
CA SER A 893 32.34 6.21 -7.03
C SER A 893 31.40 6.56 -8.18
N GLN A 894 31.45 5.79 -9.28
CA GLN A 894 30.68 5.96 -10.50
C GLN A 894 30.18 4.61 -11.04
N SER A 895 29.15 4.64 -11.88
CA SER A 895 28.58 3.45 -12.51
C SER A 895 28.24 3.68 -13.98
N TYR A 896 28.57 2.72 -14.84
CA TYR A 896 27.93 2.61 -16.16
C TYR A 896 26.41 2.40 -16.03
N THR A 897 25.68 2.60 -17.12
CA THR A 897 24.22 2.74 -17.08
C THR A 897 23.56 2.06 -18.28
N TYR A 898 22.23 2.05 -18.30
CA TYR A 898 21.49 1.58 -19.47
C TYR A 898 21.27 2.65 -20.55
N PHE A 899 21.98 3.78 -20.47
CA PHE A 899 21.77 4.92 -21.35
C PHE A 899 21.71 4.55 -22.84
N THR A 900 22.63 3.71 -23.31
CA THR A 900 22.72 3.24 -24.70
C THR A 900 21.49 2.47 -25.19
N TRP A 901 20.67 1.91 -24.29
CA TRP A 901 19.43 1.19 -24.62
C TRP A 901 18.17 1.94 -24.19
N ARG A 902 18.26 3.27 -24.00
CA ARG A 902 17.11 4.18 -23.87
C ARG A 902 17.03 4.99 -25.15
N GLU A 903 15.88 5.01 -25.82
CA GLU A 903 15.77 5.60 -27.15
C GLU A 903 14.64 6.62 -27.25
N SER A 904 13.50 6.36 -26.61
CA SER A 904 12.33 7.23 -26.66
C SER A 904 12.31 8.29 -25.56
N LYS A 905 11.49 9.33 -25.75
CA LYS A 905 11.19 10.36 -24.73
C LYS A 905 10.79 9.73 -23.39
N ARG A 906 9.90 8.72 -23.45
CA ARG A 906 9.44 7.97 -22.29
C ARG A 906 10.59 7.25 -21.59
N ASP A 907 11.44 6.55 -22.33
CA ASP A 907 12.57 5.79 -21.78
C ASP A 907 13.52 6.68 -20.97
N PHE A 908 13.82 7.87 -21.49
CA PHE A 908 14.68 8.83 -20.79
C PHE A 908 14.02 9.41 -19.55
N ILE A 909 12.73 9.78 -19.63
CA ILE A 909 11.99 10.29 -18.47
C ILE A 909 11.94 9.24 -17.37
N GLU A 910 11.56 8.00 -17.68
CA GLU A 910 11.48 6.91 -16.70
C GLU A 910 12.85 6.63 -16.08
N TYR A 911 13.91 6.54 -16.89
CA TYR A 911 15.23 6.19 -16.38
C TYR A 911 15.87 7.30 -15.55
N MET A 912 15.72 8.55 -15.97
CA MET A 912 16.21 9.68 -15.17
C MET A 912 15.40 9.86 -13.89
N THR A 913 14.08 9.58 -13.92
CA THR A 913 13.25 9.55 -12.71
C THR A 913 13.76 8.51 -11.71
N GLU A 914 14.10 7.29 -12.17
CA GLU A 914 14.74 6.26 -11.33
C GLU A 914 16.03 6.78 -10.67
N LEU A 915 16.91 7.40 -11.45
CA LEU A 915 18.22 7.83 -10.96
C LEU A 915 18.18 9.06 -10.04
N THR A 916 17.21 9.96 -10.22
CA THR A 916 17.18 11.27 -9.55
C THR A 916 16.14 11.40 -8.43
N GLN A 917 15.05 10.63 -8.51
CA GLN A 917 13.90 10.76 -7.59
C GLN A 917 13.72 9.56 -6.65
N THR A 918 14.57 8.54 -6.75
CA THR A 918 14.58 7.39 -5.82
C THR A 918 15.82 7.42 -4.92
N GLY A 919 15.95 6.44 -4.01
CA GLY A 919 17.15 6.29 -3.17
C GLY A 919 18.46 6.07 -3.95
N ALA A 920 18.40 5.84 -5.28
CA ALA A 920 19.58 5.83 -6.13
C ALA A 920 20.35 7.16 -6.09
N ARG A 921 19.65 8.30 -5.95
CA ARG A 921 20.26 9.65 -5.93
C ARG A 921 21.39 9.81 -4.91
N ASP A 922 21.30 9.08 -3.80
CA ASP A 922 22.24 9.16 -2.68
C ASP A 922 23.41 8.20 -2.79
N SER A 923 23.41 7.25 -3.74
CA SER A 923 24.44 6.20 -3.81
C SER A 923 24.89 5.84 -5.22
N TYR A 924 24.22 6.34 -6.27
CA TYR A 924 24.48 5.98 -7.65
C TYR A 924 24.82 7.23 -8.47
N ARG A 925 26.04 7.28 -9.03
CA ARG A 925 26.45 8.36 -9.93
C ARG A 925 26.57 7.81 -11.36
N PRO A 926 25.63 8.15 -12.27
CA PRO A 926 25.60 7.59 -13.62
C PRO A 926 26.68 8.21 -14.50
N ASN A 927 27.51 7.37 -15.13
CA ASN A 927 28.43 7.77 -16.20
C ASN A 927 27.85 7.35 -17.57
N PHE A 928 27.42 8.33 -18.35
CA PHE A 928 26.74 8.13 -19.63
C PHE A 928 27.74 8.04 -20.79
N PHE A 929 28.32 6.86 -20.99
CA PHE A 929 29.04 6.57 -22.22
C PHE A 929 28.07 6.45 -23.40
N VAL A 930 28.35 7.20 -24.48
CA VAL A 930 27.52 7.18 -25.72
C VAL A 930 27.77 5.95 -26.56
N ASN A 931 28.97 5.39 -26.47
CA ASN A 931 29.42 4.14 -27.07
C ASN A 931 30.55 3.55 -26.21
N THR A 932 30.87 2.28 -26.43
CA THR A 932 32.06 1.62 -25.86
C THR A 932 32.63 0.66 -26.91
N PRO A 933 33.86 0.13 -26.76
CA PRO A 933 34.39 -0.85 -27.72
C PRO A 933 33.53 -2.11 -27.89
N ASP A 934 32.65 -2.41 -26.92
CA ASP A 934 31.70 -3.52 -26.92
C ASP A 934 30.28 -3.14 -27.35
N ILE A 935 29.98 -1.83 -27.40
CA ILE A 935 28.63 -1.31 -27.63
C ILE A 935 28.71 -0.21 -28.70
N ASN A 936 28.44 -0.61 -29.94
CA ASN A 936 27.99 0.21 -31.06
C ASN A 936 26.45 0.16 -31.11
N PRO A 937 25.75 1.14 -30.49
CA PRO A 937 24.29 1.08 -30.31
C PRO A 937 23.55 0.87 -31.63
N ARG A 938 22.61 -0.07 -31.66
CA ARG A 938 21.91 -0.48 -32.91
C ARG A 938 21.25 0.68 -33.64
N HIS A 939 20.64 1.60 -32.91
CA HIS A 939 19.99 2.76 -33.52
C HIS A 939 21.01 3.68 -34.21
N LEU A 940 22.23 3.86 -33.68
CA LEU A 940 23.25 4.70 -34.32
C LEU A 940 23.76 4.13 -35.64
N GLN A 941 23.66 2.82 -35.85
CA GLN A 941 24.10 2.13 -37.07
C GLN A 941 23.36 2.61 -38.34
N SER A 942 22.16 3.19 -38.19
CA SER A 942 21.32 3.65 -39.31
C SER A 942 20.93 5.13 -39.28
N GLN A 943 21.25 5.87 -38.20
CA GLN A 943 20.78 7.24 -38.00
C GLN A 943 21.72 8.33 -38.54
N GLY A 944 22.92 7.95 -39.01
CA GLY A 944 23.91 8.90 -39.52
C GLY A 944 24.33 9.96 -38.50
N ARG A 945 24.96 11.04 -38.98
CA ARG A 945 25.54 12.11 -38.13
C ARG A 945 24.56 12.68 -37.09
N THR A 946 23.30 12.89 -37.46
CA THR A 946 22.27 13.46 -36.57
C THR A 946 22.02 12.60 -35.35
N GLY A 947 22.00 11.26 -35.50
CA GLY A 947 21.88 10.34 -34.37
C GLY A 947 23.01 10.54 -33.35
N PHE A 948 24.26 10.66 -33.80
CA PHE A 948 25.42 10.90 -32.93
C PHE A 948 25.31 12.23 -32.17
N LEU A 949 24.85 13.29 -32.85
CA LEU A 949 24.59 14.60 -32.22
C LEU A 949 23.53 14.52 -31.12
N ILE A 950 22.41 13.82 -31.37
CA ILE A 950 21.34 13.61 -30.39
C ILE A 950 21.90 12.90 -29.15
N ARG A 951 22.66 11.81 -29.35
CA ARG A 951 23.24 11.05 -28.24
C ARG A 951 24.28 11.84 -27.45
N ALA A 952 25.11 12.62 -28.12
CA ALA A 952 26.06 13.52 -27.46
C ALA A 952 25.34 14.55 -26.59
N ALA A 953 24.30 15.22 -27.13
CA ALA A 953 23.52 16.19 -26.38
C ALA A 953 22.83 15.56 -25.16
N LEU A 954 22.17 14.41 -25.33
CA LEU A 954 21.52 13.70 -24.23
C LEU A 954 22.50 13.32 -23.11
N ALA A 955 23.63 12.68 -23.45
CA ALA A 955 24.60 12.24 -22.46
C ALA A 955 25.22 13.43 -21.69
N SER A 956 25.58 14.48 -22.45
CA SER A 956 26.28 15.65 -21.94
C SER A 956 25.38 16.62 -21.16
N THR A 957 24.06 16.54 -21.28
CA THR A 957 23.13 17.47 -20.58
C THR A 957 22.29 16.81 -19.49
N LEU A 958 22.03 15.48 -19.57
CA LEU A 958 21.27 14.76 -18.54
C LEU A 958 22.13 14.35 -17.34
N ALA A 959 23.43 14.15 -17.51
CA ALA A 959 24.33 13.68 -16.45
C ALA A 959 25.61 14.51 -16.34
N GLY A 960 26.11 14.66 -15.11
CA GLY A 960 27.41 15.29 -14.85
C GLY A 960 28.59 14.44 -15.35
N LEU A 961 28.41 13.13 -15.53
CA LEU A 961 29.43 12.24 -16.08
C LEU A 961 28.97 11.71 -17.44
N TRP A 962 29.80 11.88 -18.45
CA TRP A 962 29.59 11.27 -19.76
C TRP A 962 30.91 10.83 -20.35
N GLY A 963 30.83 9.90 -21.31
CA GLY A 963 32.01 9.32 -21.93
C GLY A 963 31.84 9.03 -23.41
N VAL A 964 32.96 9.01 -24.12
CA VAL A 964 33.04 8.78 -25.56
C VAL A 964 34.21 7.84 -25.84
N TYR A 965 33.96 6.77 -26.61
CA TYR A 965 35.02 5.94 -27.17
C TYR A 965 35.42 6.43 -28.56
N SER A 966 36.73 6.56 -28.81
CA SER A 966 37.31 7.10 -30.03
C SER A 966 36.73 6.47 -31.30
N GLY A 967 36.35 7.32 -32.25
CA GLY A 967 35.62 6.94 -33.47
C GLY A 967 34.17 7.43 -33.44
N PHE A 968 33.58 7.65 -32.26
CA PHE A 968 32.27 8.28 -32.13
C PHE A 968 32.25 9.69 -32.73
N GLU A 969 33.30 10.48 -32.52
CA GLU A 969 33.39 11.84 -33.07
C GLU A 969 33.43 11.85 -34.61
N LEU A 970 33.81 10.72 -35.21
CA LEU A 970 33.82 10.53 -36.65
C LEU A 970 32.48 9.96 -37.16
N CYS A 971 31.53 9.65 -36.27
CA CYS A 971 30.29 8.93 -36.57
C CYS A 971 30.54 7.50 -37.09
N GLU A 972 31.54 6.78 -36.56
CA GLU A 972 31.76 5.37 -36.87
C GLU A 972 30.59 4.51 -36.39
N ALA A 973 29.94 3.81 -37.33
CA ALA A 973 28.72 3.06 -37.07
C ALA A 973 28.72 1.66 -37.68
N ALA A 974 29.74 1.29 -38.46
CA ALA A 974 29.82 -0.02 -39.10
C ALA A 974 29.88 -1.15 -38.06
N ALA A 975 29.00 -2.14 -38.21
CA ALA A 975 28.83 -3.23 -37.26
C ALA A 975 28.95 -4.60 -37.93
N LEU A 976 29.28 -5.62 -37.14
CA LEU A 976 29.06 -7.01 -37.56
C LEU A 976 27.55 -7.28 -37.74
N PRO A 977 27.15 -8.16 -38.67
CA PRO A 977 25.73 -8.44 -38.92
C PRO A 977 24.97 -8.83 -37.64
N ASN A 978 23.84 -8.16 -37.38
CA ASN A 978 23.00 -8.36 -36.20
C ASN A 978 23.71 -8.19 -34.84
N SER A 979 24.83 -7.46 -34.80
CA SER A 979 25.65 -7.25 -33.60
C SER A 979 25.64 -5.80 -33.11
N GLU A 980 25.98 -5.61 -31.83
CA GLU A 980 26.38 -4.32 -31.27
C GLU A 980 27.92 -4.18 -31.25
N GLU A 981 28.66 -5.15 -31.81
CA GLU A 981 30.11 -5.05 -31.96
C GLU A 981 30.47 -4.29 -33.24
N TYR A 982 31.47 -3.42 -33.14
CA TYR A 982 32.06 -2.72 -34.28
C TYR A 982 32.65 -3.70 -35.31
N LEU A 983 32.47 -3.40 -36.59
CA LEU A 983 33.21 -4.06 -37.67
C LEU A 983 34.69 -3.65 -37.57
N ASP A 984 35.59 -4.62 -37.76
CA ASP A 984 37.04 -4.43 -37.67
C ASP A 984 37.43 -3.78 -36.32
N SER A 985 36.82 -4.29 -35.24
CA SER A 985 36.93 -3.75 -33.88
C SER A 985 38.38 -3.58 -33.43
N GLU A 986 38.68 -2.40 -32.92
CA GLU A 986 39.98 -2.01 -32.37
C GLU A 986 40.43 -2.90 -31.20
N LYS A 987 39.50 -3.66 -30.58
CA LYS A 987 39.84 -4.69 -29.59
C LYS A 987 40.75 -5.79 -30.14
N TYR A 988 40.70 -6.07 -31.45
CA TYR A 988 41.43 -7.20 -32.04
C TYR A 988 42.43 -6.80 -33.13
N GLN A 989 42.50 -5.51 -33.48
CA GLN A 989 43.43 -4.99 -34.49
C GLN A 989 43.82 -3.54 -34.19
N LEU A 990 44.91 -3.08 -34.81
CA LEU A 990 45.27 -1.67 -34.81
C LEU A 990 44.34 -0.89 -35.75
N ARG A 991 44.06 0.37 -35.42
CA ARG A 991 43.26 1.29 -36.24
C ARG A 991 43.99 2.62 -36.40
N ALA A 992 43.90 3.20 -37.58
CA ALA A 992 44.32 4.58 -37.82
C ALA A 992 43.12 5.39 -38.28
N TRP A 993 43.01 6.63 -37.79
CA TRP A 993 41.84 7.47 -38.01
C TRP A 993 42.22 8.75 -38.76
N ASP A 994 41.45 9.11 -39.79
CA ASP A 994 41.47 10.49 -40.30
C ASP A 994 40.62 11.37 -39.37
N TRP A 995 41.30 11.97 -38.41
CA TRP A 995 40.69 12.80 -37.36
C TRP A 995 39.99 14.06 -37.89
N ASN A 996 40.29 14.48 -39.13
CA ASN A 996 39.72 15.66 -39.77
C ASN A 996 38.70 15.28 -40.85
N ARG A 997 38.26 14.01 -40.90
CA ARG A 997 37.28 13.54 -41.89
C ARG A 997 36.05 14.46 -41.95
N PRO A 998 35.61 14.90 -43.15
CA PRO A 998 34.40 15.71 -43.28
C PRO A 998 33.18 15.06 -42.65
N GLY A 999 32.37 15.84 -41.95
CA GLY A 999 31.16 15.36 -41.26
C GLY A 999 31.38 14.86 -39.83
N ASN A 1000 32.61 14.95 -39.29
CA ASN A 1000 32.85 14.73 -37.87
C ASN A 1000 32.05 15.71 -36.98
N ILE A 1001 31.93 15.37 -35.69
CA ILE A 1001 31.20 16.14 -34.67
C ILE A 1001 32.13 16.67 -33.56
N VAL A 1002 33.43 16.80 -33.85
CA VAL A 1002 34.42 17.35 -32.91
C VAL A 1002 34.03 18.76 -32.43
N PRO A 1003 33.56 19.70 -33.30
CA PRO A 1003 33.14 21.02 -32.85
C PRO A 1003 31.98 20.99 -31.86
N GLU A 1004 30.99 20.11 -32.06
CA GLU A 1004 29.83 19.99 -31.19
C GLU A 1004 30.20 19.36 -29.84
N ILE A 1005 31.04 18.31 -29.82
CA ILE A 1005 31.58 17.74 -28.57
C ILE A 1005 32.34 18.82 -27.78
N THR A 1006 33.18 19.60 -28.47
CA THR A 1006 33.93 20.71 -27.87
C THR A 1006 33.00 21.75 -27.26
N ALA A 1007 31.95 22.15 -27.99
CA ALA A 1007 30.96 23.10 -27.52
C ALA A 1007 30.19 22.56 -26.30
N LEU A 1008 29.73 21.31 -26.34
CA LEU A 1008 29.00 20.67 -25.23
C LEU A 1008 29.86 20.60 -23.96
N ASN A 1009 31.12 20.21 -24.06
CA ASN A 1009 32.04 20.20 -22.91
C ASN A 1009 32.30 21.61 -22.35
N ARG A 1010 32.47 22.61 -23.22
CA ARG A 1010 32.57 24.02 -22.81
C ARG A 1010 31.31 24.47 -22.05
N ILE A 1011 30.12 24.17 -22.58
CA ILE A 1011 28.84 24.54 -21.98
C ILE A 1011 28.68 23.90 -20.60
N ARG A 1012 28.99 22.60 -20.48
CA ARG A 1012 28.97 21.87 -19.20
C ARG A 1012 29.88 22.49 -18.15
N ARG A 1013 31.13 22.83 -18.53
CA ARG A 1013 32.10 23.46 -17.62
C ARG A 1013 31.63 24.85 -17.16
N ALA A 1014 30.98 25.61 -18.04
CA ALA A 1014 30.50 26.95 -17.73
C ALA A 1014 29.20 27.00 -16.89
N ASN A 1015 28.45 25.88 -16.81
CA ASN A 1015 27.13 25.85 -16.20
C ASN A 1015 27.04 24.79 -15.08
N PRO A 1016 27.14 25.19 -13.79
CA PRO A 1016 27.07 24.29 -12.64
C PRO A 1016 25.84 23.36 -12.63
N ALA A 1017 24.70 23.80 -13.17
CA ALA A 1017 23.49 22.97 -13.28
C ALA A 1017 23.71 21.67 -14.07
N LEU A 1018 24.64 21.66 -15.03
CA LEU A 1018 24.99 20.49 -15.86
C LEU A 1018 26.09 19.61 -15.23
N GLN A 1019 26.64 19.99 -14.09
CA GLN A 1019 27.76 19.27 -13.44
C GLN A 1019 27.30 18.15 -12.49
N THR A 1020 26.02 17.79 -12.58
CA THR A 1020 25.41 16.70 -11.82
C THR A 1020 24.27 16.12 -12.64
N HIS A 1021 23.84 14.90 -12.31
CA HIS A 1021 22.60 14.33 -12.86
C HIS A 1021 21.34 14.78 -12.08
N LEU A 1022 21.53 15.35 -10.88
CA LEU A 1022 20.47 15.89 -10.03
C LEU A 1022 20.00 17.29 -10.49
N GLY A 1023 18.95 17.83 -9.87
CA GLY A 1023 18.40 19.16 -10.24
C GLY A 1023 17.78 19.16 -11.64
N LEU A 1024 17.17 18.05 -12.05
CA LEU A 1024 16.52 17.84 -13.34
C LEU A 1024 15.00 17.85 -13.18
N THR A 1025 14.33 18.65 -14.01
CA THR A 1025 12.87 18.68 -14.10
C THR A 1025 12.46 18.51 -15.57
N PHE A 1026 11.75 17.43 -15.90
CA PHE A 1026 11.16 17.30 -17.24
C PHE A 1026 9.97 18.24 -17.37
N LEU A 1027 9.93 19.00 -18.46
CA LEU A 1027 8.93 20.02 -18.71
C LEU A 1027 8.01 19.62 -19.88
N PRO A 1028 6.78 20.14 -19.94
CA PRO A 1028 5.87 19.85 -21.03
C PRO A 1028 6.44 20.30 -22.38
N ALA A 1029 6.38 19.38 -23.35
CA ALA A 1029 6.59 19.66 -24.77
C ALA A 1029 5.53 18.86 -25.54
N HIS A 1030 4.66 19.55 -26.27
CA HIS A 1030 3.52 18.96 -26.98
C HIS A 1030 3.92 18.27 -28.30
N ASN A 1031 4.94 17.42 -28.24
CA ASN A 1031 5.40 16.54 -29.31
C ASN A 1031 6.18 15.37 -28.66
N ASP A 1032 5.86 14.13 -29.02
CA ASP A 1032 6.51 12.93 -28.46
C ASP A 1032 7.96 12.75 -28.91
N HIS A 1033 8.36 13.39 -30.02
CA HIS A 1033 9.74 13.42 -30.50
C HIS A 1033 10.59 14.50 -29.84
N ILE A 1034 10.00 15.47 -29.14
CA ILE A 1034 10.76 16.52 -28.43
C ILE A 1034 10.84 16.20 -26.94
N LEU A 1035 12.05 15.93 -26.46
CA LEU A 1035 12.37 15.86 -25.05
C LEU A 1035 12.76 17.27 -24.58
N PHE A 1036 12.06 17.80 -23.57
CA PHE A 1036 12.30 19.12 -23.01
C PHE A 1036 12.47 19.04 -21.49
N PHE A 1037 13.50 19.68 -20.97
CA PHE A 1037 13.77 19.68 -19.54
C PHE A 1037 14.57 20.89 -19.08
N GLU A 1038 14.46 21.15 -17.79
CA GLU A 1038 15.22 22.15 -17.04
C GLU A 1038 16.29 21.46 -16.18
N LYS A 1039 17.47 22.05 -16.15
CA LYS A 1039 18.56 21.76 -15.23
C LYS A 1039 18.85 23.02 -14.43
N ALA A 1040 18.75 22.95 -13.11
CA ALA A 1040 18.97 24.11 -12.25
C ALA A 1040 19.83 23.78 -11.02
N THR A 1041 20.62 24.76 -10.59
CA THR A 1041 21.19 24.77 -9.24
C THR A 1041 20.10 24.92 -8.19
N GLU A 1042 20.37 24.53 -6.93
CA GLU A 1042 19.39 24.65 -5.83
C GLU A 1042 18.94 26.12 -5.61
N ALA A 1043 19.89 27.05 -5.72
CA ALA A 1043 19.65 28.49 -5.68
C ALA A 1043 18.89 29.02 -6.90
N ARG A 1044 18.85 28.25 -8.01
CA ARG A 1044 18.31 28.66 -9.32
C ARG A 1044 18.97 29.94 -9.86
N ASP A 1045 20.24 30.14 -9.54
CA ASP A 1045 21.12 31.18 -10.08
C ASP A 1045 21.76 30.78 -11.43
N ASN A 1046 21.78 29.48 -11.74
CA ASN A 1046 22.10 28.95 -13.05
C ASN A 1046 20.98 28.00 -13.50
N VAL A 1047 20.23 28.41 -14.52
CA VAL A 1047 19.09 27.64 -15.06
C VAL A 1047 19.29 27.40 -16.54
N ILE A 1048 19.38 26.12 -16.91
CA ILE A 1048 19.57 25.65 -18.28
C ILE A 1048 18.31 24.93 -18.75
N LEU A 1049 17.79 25.34 -19.90
CA LEU A 1049 16.72 24.66 -20.62
C LEU A 1049 17.31 23.91 -21.81
N VAL A 1050 16.87 22.67 -22.01
CA VAL A 1050 17.34 21.83 -23.11
C VAL A 1050 16.16 21.23 -23.84
N ALA A 1051 16.08 21.47 -25.14
CA ALA A 1051 15.15 20.80 -26.06
C ALA A 1051 15.92 19.93 -27.03
N ILE A 1052 15.54 18.66 -27.18
CA ILE A 1052 16.19 17.68 -28.06
C ILE A 1052 15.13 16.99 -28.92
N ASN A 1053 15.32 17.05 -30.24
CA ASN A 1053 14.59 16.26 -31.21
C ASN A 1053 15.17 14.84 -31.26
N LEU A 1054 14.37 13.85 -30.88
CA LEU A 1054 14.71 12.43 -30.88
C LEU A 1054 14.45 11.75 -32.22
N ASP A 1055 13.82 12.43 -33.19
CA ASP A 1055 13.74 12.00 -34.58
C ASP A 1055 15.01 12.44 -35.33
N PRO A 1056 15.89 11.50 -35.73
CA PRO A 1056 17.14 11.84 -36.40
C PRO A 1056 16.95 12.15 -37.89
N PHE A 1057 15.75 11.94 -38.43
CA PHE A 1057 15.49 12.05 -39.87
C PHE A 1057 14.70 13.31 -40.23
N ASN A 1058 13.74 13.71 -39.40
CA ASN A 1058 12.84 14.82 -39.70
C ASN A 1058 12.98 15.99 -38.73
N GLU A 1059 12.68 17.19 -39.25
CA GLU A 1059 12.48 18.37 -38.42
C GLU A 1059 11.20 18.22 -37.59
N GLN A 1060 11.26 18.66 -36.32
CA GLN A 1060 10.15 18.56 -35.38
C GLN A 1060 9.93 19.91 -34.68
N GLY A 1061 8.66 20.25 -34.44
CA GLY A 1061 8.25 21.44 -33.69
C GLY A 1061 7.43 21.09 -32.45
N ALA A 1062 7.47 21.93 -31.42
CA ALA A 1062 6.66 21.75 -30.21
C ALA A 1062 6.36 23.08 -29.50
N ASP A 1063 5.15 23.19 -28.96
CA ASP A 1063 4.85 24.14 -27.90
C ASP A 1063 5.42 23.60 -26.58
N ILE A 1064 6.17 24.44 -25.87
CA ILE A 1064 6.88 24.12 -24.62
C ILE A 1064 6.43 25.04 -23.49
N GLU A 1065 6.40 24.51 -22.28
CA GLU A 1065 6.03 25.24 -21.07
C GLU A 1065 7.20 25.30 -20.07
N LEU A 1066 7.55 26.51 -19.63
CA LEU A 1066 8.61 26.76 -18.65
C LEU A 1066 8.13 26.48 -17.22
N SER A 1067 9.08 26.19 -16.33
CA SER A 1067 8.83 25.86 -14.92
C SER A 1067 8.16 27.01 -14.15
N TRP A 1068 6.99 26.75 -13.58
CA TRP A 1068 6.34 27.70 -12.67
C TRP A 1068 7.15 27.91 -11.39
N GLU A 1069 7.84 26.87 -10.90
CA GLU A 1069 8.68 26.96 -9.71
C GLU A 1069 9.84 27.97 -9.91
N THR A 1070 10.43 27.98 -11.11
CA THR A 1070 11.47 28.95 -11.48
C THR A 1070 10.94 30.39 -11.43
N PHE A 1071 9.76 30.62 -12.01
CA PHE A 1071 9.12 31.94 -11.98
C PHE A 1071 8.80 32.39 -10.55
N GLN A 1072 8.29 31.49 -9.71
CA GLN A 1072 8.02 31.78 -8.30
C GLN A 1072 9.29 32.14 -7.54
N LYS A 1073 10.38 31.37 -7.70
CA LYS A 1073 11.67 31.66 -7.06
C LYS A 1073 12.25 33.01 -7.49
N TRP A 1074 12.03 33.41 -8.73
CA TRP A 1074 12.46 34.72 -9.23
C TRP A 1074 11.45 35.85 -8.99
N ASN A 1075 10.34 35.58 -8.29
CA ASN A 1075 9.27 36.54 -8.06
C ASN A 1075 8.73 37.17 -9.37
N LEU A 1076 8.64 36.35 -10.42
CA LEU A 1076 8.06 36.72 -11.70
C LEU A 1076 6.59 36.29 -11.78
N HIS A 1077 5.79 37.11 -12.46
CA HIS A 1077 4.43 36.77 -12.85
C HIS A 1077 4.45 35.90 -14.12
N ASP A 1078 3.33 35.25 -14.44
CA ASP A 1078 3.22 34.24 -15.52
C ASP A 1078 3.62 34.74 -16.92
N HIS A 1079 3.57 36.06 -17.15
CA HIS A 1079 3.94 36.73 -18.42
C HIS A 1079 5.25 37.54 -18.32
N GLY A 1080 6.04 37.31 -17.27
CA GLY A 1080 7.27 38.04 -17.01
C GLY A 1080 8.31 37.88 -18.14
N PRO A 1081 9.13 38.92 -18.37
CA PRO A 1081 10.20 38.87 -19.37
C PRO A 1081 11.42 38.09 -18.86
N LEU A 1082 12.06 37.34 -19.76
CA LEU A 1082 13.26 36.54 -19.53
C LEU A 1082 14.35 36.92 -20.53
N GLU A 1083 15.57 37.07 -20.05
CA GLU A 1083 16.77 37.02 -20.88
C GLU A 1083 17.12 35.57 -21.20
N VAL A 1084 17.41 35.31 -22.47
CA VAL A 1084 17.74 33.99 -22.98
C VAL A 1084 19.06 34.07 -23.73
N THR A 1085 19.99 33.18 -23.41
CA THR A 1085 21.25 33.01 -24.15
C THR A 1085 21.33 31.60 -24.71
N ASP A 1086 21.29 31.47 -26.03
CA ASP A 1086 21.58 30.21 -26.72
C ASP A 1086 23.05 29.83 -26.51
N GLN A 1087 23.29 28.70 -25.87
CA GLN A 1087 24.62 28.28 -25.43
C GLN A 1087 25.50 27.75 -26.56
N MET A 1088 24.88 27.29 -27.65
CA MET A 1088 25.58 26.77 -28.83
C MET A 1088 26.07 27.89 -29.73
N THR A 1089 25.23 28.91 -29.95
CA THR A 1089 25.52 30.04 -30.87
C THR A 1089 26.03 31.28 -30.15
N GLY A 1090 25.73 31.45 -28.86
CA GLY A 1090 25.99 32.66 -28.08
C GLY A 1090 24.98 33.79 -28.30
N ALA A 1091 23.95 33.56 -29.12
CA ALA A 1091 22.92 34.56 -29.39
C ALA A 1091 22.12 34.88 -28.12
N ARG A 1092 21.83 36.17 -27.92
CA ARG A 1092 21.02 36.68 -26.80
C ARG A 1092 19.72 37.28 -27.32
N PHE A 1093 18.60 36.92 -26.71
CA PHE A 1093 17.27 37.40 -27.05
C PHE A 1093 16.35 37.31 -25.83
N GLU A 1094 15.12 37.77 -25.98
CA GLU A 1094 14.13 37.81 -24.89
C GLU A 1094 12.97 36.85 -25.15
N TRP A 1095 12.48 36.23 -24.09
CA TRP A 1095 11.21 35.49 -24.08
C TRP A 1095 10.23 36.17 -23.11
N HIS A 1096 8.93 36.03 -23.40
CA HIS A 1096 7.88 36.52 -22.53
C HIS A 1096 6.95 35.39 -22.11
N GLY A 1097 6.76 35.28 -20.80
CA GLY A 1097 5.91 34.28 -20.18
C GLY A 1097 6.41 32.84 -20.32
N ARG A 1098 5.60 31.90 -19.82
CA ARG A 1098 6.00 30.48 -19.72
C ARG A 1098 5.80 29.67 -21.00
N TRP A 1099 5.04 30.14 -21.97
CA TRP A 1099 4.72 29.38 -23.18
C TRP A 1099 5.58 29.84 -24.35
N GLN A 1100 6.36 28.93 -24.91
CA GLN A 1100 7.23 29.20 -26.06
C GLN A 1100 7.03 28.15 -27.15
N HIS A 1101 7.48 28.43 -28.37
CA HIS A 1101 7.46 27.47 -29.48
C HIS A 1101 8.89 27.22 -29.98
N VAL A 1102 9.22 25.97 -30.25
CA VAL A 1102 10.54 25.56 -30.74
C VAL A 1102 10.43 24.73 -32.01
N GLN A 1103 11.40 24.89 -32.92
CA GLN A 1103 11.55 24.11 -34.15
C GLN A 1103 12.99 23.60 -34.23
N LEU A 1104 13.18 22.28 -34.36
CA LEU A 1104 14.49 21.62 -34.32
C LEU A 1104 14.68 20.72 -35.55
N GLY A 1105 15.65 21.09 -36.40
CA GLY A 1105 15.98 20.39 -37.65
C GLY A 1105 17.07 19.33 -37.51
N SER A 1106 17.29 18.56 -38.58
CA SER A 1106 18.29 17.47 -38.60
C SER A 1106 19.75 17.93 -38.60
N GLY A 1107 20.03 19.19 -38.99
CA GLY A 1107 21.38 19.78 -38.94
C GLY A 1107 21.86 20.14 -37.53
N GLN A 1108 20.94 20.52 -36.64
CA GLN A 1108 21.18 20.79 -35.24
C GLN A 1108 19.95 20.33 -34.43
N PRO A 1109 19.92 19.05 -33.99
CA PRO A 1109 18.71 18.42 -33.44
C PRO A 1109 18.44 18.80 -31.98
N PHE A 1110 19.08 19.83 -31.45
CA PHE A 1110 18.90 20.28 -30.07
C PHE A 1110 19.22 21.76 -29.91
N SER A 1111 18.62 22.36 -28.88
CA SER A 1111 18.93 23.71 -28.42
C SER A 1111 19.12 23.71 -26.91
N ILE A 1112 20.06 24.53 -26.45
CA ILE A 1112 20.44 24.66 -25.04
C ILE A 1112 20.43 26.15 -24.72
N TRP A 1113 19.61 26.56 -23.77
CA TRP A 1113 19.46 27.95 -23.38
C TRP A 1113 19.79 28.14 -21.91
N HIS A 1114 20.53 29.20 -21.60
CA HIS A 1114 20.59 29.76 -20.26
C HIS A 1114 19.53 30.85 -20.14
N ILE A 1115 18.74 30.82 -19.07
CA ILE A 1115 17.70 31.82 -18.83
C ILE A 1115 17.92 32.56 -17.50
N ALA A 1116 17.53 33.83 -17.48
CA ALA A 1116 17.51 34.69 -16.29
C ALA A 1116 16.38 35.73 -16.41
N PRO A 1117 15.96 36.37 -15.31
CA PRO A 1117 15.04 37.52 -15.39
C PRO A 1117 15.69 38.71 -16.10
N LEU A 1118 14.93 39.49 -16.90
CA LEU A 1118 15.41 40.67 -17.65
C LEU A 1118 15.99 41.80 -16.77
N GLY A 1119 15.76 41.77 -15.46
CA GLY A 1119 16.32 42.70 -14.48
C GLY A 1119 17.49 42.15 -13.65
N GLY A 1120 17.98 40.95 -13.99
CA GLY A 1120 18.88 40.17 -13.15
C GLY A 1120 18.14 39.35 -12.09
N LEU A 1121 18.86 38.45 -11.42
CA LEU A 1121 18.31 37.67 -10.31
C LEU A 1121 17.81 38.60 -9.19
N PRO A 1122 16.72 38.27 -8.49
CA PRO A 1122 16.29 39.05 -7.34
C PRO A 1122 17.44 39.18 -6.34
N ALA A 1123 17.67 40.37 -5.81
CA ALA A 1123 18.62 40.54 -4.72
C ALA A 1123 18.19 39.66 -3.54
N GLU A 1124 19.12 38.87 -3.00
CA GLU A 1124 18.91 38.20 -1.72
C GLU A 1124 18.59 39.29 -0.69
N ARG A 1125 17.36 39.30 -0.17
CA ARG A 1125 17.09 40.07 1.05
C ARG A 1125 17.94 39.42 2.13
N PRO A 1126 18.72 40.17 2.91
CA PRO A 1126 19.35 39.61 4.10
C PRO A 1126 18.26 38.92 4.90
N ASP A 1127 18.53 37.71 5.39
CA ASP A 1127 17.70 37.16 6.46
C ASP A 1127 17.59 38.25 7.54
N GLU A 1128 16.37 38.58 7.97
CA GLU A 1128 16.11 39.58 9.02
C GLU A 1128 16.78 39.23 10.37
N ALA A 1129 17.58 38.16 10.42
CA ALA A 1129 18.37 37.71 11.56
C ALA A 1129 19.76 38.37 11.69
N ASP A 1130 20.30 39.05 10.66
CA ASP A 1130 21.69 39.54 10.67
C ASP A 1130 21.87 41.07 10.47
N SER A 1131 20.79 41.85 10.38
CA SER A 1131 20.88 43.32 10.30
C SER A 1131 20.80 44.00 11.68
N ASP A 1132 21.74 43.70 12.57
CA ASP A 1132 21.96 44.50 13.78
C ASP A 1132 23.46 44.62 14.05
N TYR A 1133 24.16 45.34 13.15
CA TYR A 1133 25.53 45.80 13.40
C TYR A 1133 25.70 47.25 12.91
N HIS A 1134 25.57 48.16 13.89
CA HIS A 1134 26.16 49.50 14.01
C HIS A 1134 26.12 50.48 12.82
N ALA A 1135 25.30 51.52 12.96
CA ALA A 1135 25.72 52.89 12.66
C ALA A 1135 25.27 53.81 13.80
N ASP A 1136 26.24 54.18 14.65
CA ASP A 1136 26.08 55.17 15.71
C ASP A 1136 26.72 56.50 15.27
N ALA A 1137 26.24 57.59 15.86
CA ALA A 1137 26.72 58.99 15.82
C ALA A 1137 26.24 59.95 14.68
N GLY A 1138 25.13 60.63 14.96
CA GLY A 1138 25.15 62.08 15.27
C GLY A 1138 25.10 63.12 14.14
N ASN A 1139 23.96 63.81 13.96
CA ASN A 1139 23.75 65.21 14.38
C ASN A 1139 22.33 65.71 14.02
N PRO A 1140 21.76 66.69 14.77
CA PRO A 1140 20.39 67.18 14.61
C PRO A 1140 20.32 68.49 13.78
N THR A 1141 19.09 68.97 13.59
CA THR A 1141 18.64 70.24 12.93
C THR A 1141 18.47 70.12 11.41
N SER A 1142 17.42 70.63 10.77
CA SER A 1142 16.45 71.67 11.12
C SER A 1142 15.15 71.49 10.32
N THR A 1143 14.10 72.03 10.93
CA THR A 1143 12.73 72.33 10.50
C THR A 1143 12.56 73.05 9.15
N GLU A 1144 11.30 73.02 8.69
CA GLU A 1144 10.60 73.86 7.69
C GLU A 1144 10.67 73.38 6.23
N GLY A 1145 9.57 73.24 5.49
CA GLY A 1145 8.17 73.50 5.78
C GLY A 1145 7.30 73.35 4.54
N ALA A 1146 6.05 72.95 4.79
CA ALA A 1146 4.82 73.32 4.10
C ALA A 1146 4.49 72.81 2.68
N THR A 1147 3.21 72.40 2.63
CA THR A 1147 2.25 72.23 1.52
C THR A 1147 2.34 70.98 0.65
#